data_AF-G2PS30-F1
#
_entry.id   AF-G2PS30-F1
#
_cell.length_a   1.000
_cell.length_b   1.000
_cell.length_c   1.000
_cell.angle_alpha   90.00
_cell.angle_beta   90.00
_cell.angle_gamma   90.00
#
_symmetry.space_group_name_H-M   'P 1'
#
loop_
_entity.id
_entity.type
_entity.pdbx_description
1 polymer ?
#
loop_
_entity_poly.entity_id
_entity_poly.type
_entity_poly.pdbx_seq_one_letter_code
_entity_poly.pdbx_strand_id
1 'polypeptide(L)'
;MTNKWQFIILLVLLPNLIINAQDSVPDWENPKIITINTEEPHASFYHYNDHALDAPHETLSNYLSLNGTWKFHWSPKPADRPEDFYTENYDVSHWNNIDVPSDWQMRGYGYPIYTNIEYPFPKNAPFIPHDNNPVGSYKRKFNLGKDWASKQVYIHFGGVNSAFYLWVNGQKVGYSEGSKTPAEFNITPYIKQGENDIAVEVYRWCDGSYLEDQDFWRLSGIERDVILYATNPIRFQNIISRASLDSEHYKNGQLELEVRVNAAQKATNLQIEAKVLDGAKEITSLHGSLGTREDGTGKLTLEKNGLTISPWSAENPKLYDLQIVLKDSNGNQLDATTFKIGFRTSEIKNGQLWVNGQPILLKGVNRHEHDPVNGHVVSKESMLADIKNFKKYNINAVRTSHYPNDPLWYQLCDQYGIYVIDEANIESHGYGYNKGETLAQDPQFQEMHLNRIQRVVKRDINHPSVIIWSMGNEAGSGSNFVTPYNWIHEYDPNRPVHYERAGRANDSIHYKGRITDIVSWMYHEQNDVDKRYFERDNKKPLSEQRPFIWCEYSHAMGNSSGNFKDYWDWVRSHPRAQGGFIWDWMDQGLEQTTSTGEKYFAYGGDFEPEGVHSDENFCANGLMGSDLRPHPGLFEVKKVYQNVLFSKLDNTTYEIFNENFFTTTEQYEFKAILLENGIEVASQTLTVPAIEPQQKHKVTINFNYNLDASKEYYINVFGALKRDTPLLPKGEVLVSEQFKLHDGDISLNILNEPHKIKTKTSKDEQSYTVSVGEYTYVFGKDGFGLNALKKGDMDLLLEPVKLTFWRAPIDNDFGAWNSWNAPKDVDYFGYRNAADKKVLIGFDHKKNKDGTHSFHYKFDYKDLQATNTIIYTVDKNGGLKISCKFSPENPEKLKYMPRYGMVFVLDNQYQNTEYYGRGPHENYIDRKTASFVGLYKSKVADFYVPYIRPQENGNRTDVRFALLTNELGSGLNFVSENTPFSFSAHHNPMSDFDSESNKKAQRHTTDIQPKKAVYLHIDYGQTGVGGDNSWSMDGLANDEYKLDVSNASFTFGIYPSDIINLNQTNRD
;
A
#
# COMPACT_ATOMS: atom_id res chain seq x y z
N MET A 1 -44.84 56.79 -58.53
CA MET A 1 -45.49 56.29 -57.28
C MET A 1 -45.13 54.83 -57.18
N THR A 2 -43.96 54.60 -56.60
CA THR A 2 -43.19 53.35 -56.66
C THR A 2 -42.50 53.26 -55.31
N ASN A 3 -42.87 52.25 -54.52
CA ASN A 3 -42.14 51.67 -53.37
C ASN A 3 -43.15 51.16 -52.33
N LYS A 4 -43.75 50.00 -52.58
CA LYS A 4 -44.42 49.19 -51.53
C LYS A 4 -44.34 47.67 -51.73
N TRP A 5 -43.43 47.17 -52.59
CA TRP A 5 -43.34 45.72 -52.89
C TRP A 5 -41.95 45.09 -52.66
N GLN A 6 -41.01 45.78 -52.00
CA GLN A 6 -39.71 45.20 -51.61
C GLN A 6 -39.54 44.95 -50.10
N PHE A 7 -40.50 45.35 -49.25
CA PHE A 7 -40.39 45.20 -47.80
C PHE A 7 -41.05 43.95 -47.19
N ILE A 8 -41.78 43.14 -47.98
CA ILE A 8 -42.52 41.97 -47.47
C ILE A 8 -41.79 40.64 -47.73
N ILE A 9 -40.80 40.59 -48.63
CA ILE A 9 -40.02 39.37 -48.87
C ILE A 9 -38.82 39.22 -47.91
N LEU A 10 -38.37 40.31 -47.26
CA LEU A 10 -37.27 40.24 -46.28
C LEU A 10 -37.70 39.84 -44.86
N LEU A 11 -39.00 39.84 -44.53
CA LEU A 11 -39.51 39.58 -43.17
C LEU A 11 -40.06 38.15 -42.96
N VAL A 12 -40.09 37.33 -44.01
CA VAL A 12 -40.53 35.92 -43.94
C VAL A 12 -39.36 34.93 -44.04
N LEU A 13 -38.14 35.39 -44.39
CA LEU A 13 -36.95 34.53 -44.51
C LEU A 13 -35.94 34.66 -43.36
N LEU A 14 -36.19 35.54 -42.38
CA LEU A 14 -35.29 35.74 -41.23
C LEU A 14 -35.56 34.90 -39.96
N PRO A 15 -36.75 34.28 -39.72
CA PRO A 15 -36.89 33.39 -38.56
C PRO A 15 -36.41 31.94 -38.83
N ASN A 16 -36.12 31.56 -40.09
CA ASN A 16 -35.68 30.20 -40.43
C ASN A 16 -34.15 30.03 -40.53
N LEU A 17 -33.37 31.08 -40.28
CA LEU A 17 -31.90 31.03 -40.29
C LEU A 17 -31.27 31.24 -38.91
N ILE A 18 -32.07 31.31 -37.83
CA ILE A 18 -31.59 31.49 -36.45
C ILE A 18 -31.95 30.27 -35.56
N ILE A 19 -32.41 29.15 -36.14
CA ILE A 19 -32.76 27.94 -35.37
C ILE A 19 -31.72 26.80 -35.50
N ASN A 20 -30.67 26.93 -36.32
CA ASN A 20 -29.61 25.92 -36.42
C ASN A 20 -28.21 26.52 -36.27
N ALA A 21 -27.88 26.92 -35.05
CA ALA A 21 -26.51 27.01 -34.53
C ALA A 21 -26.58 27.14 -33.00
N GLN A 22 -27.32 26.24 -32.36
CA GLN A 22 -27.05 25.93 -30.97
C GLN A 22 -26.04 24.79 -31.08
N ASP A 23 -24.76 25.09 -30.84
CA ASP A 23 -23.71 24.06 -30.80
C ASP A 23 -24.23 22.93 -29.90
N SER A 24 -24.43 21.75 -30.48
CA SER A 24 -24.89 20.59 -29.72
C SER A 24 -23.85 20.32 -28.63
N VAL A 25 -24.30 20.28 -27.37
CA VAL A 25 -23.45 19.89 -26.24
C VAL A 25 -22.76 18.58 -26.61
N PRO A 26 -21.42 18.50 -26.58
CA PRO A 26 -20.70 17.28 -26.93
C PRO A 26 -21.07 16.15 -25.96
N ASP A 27 -20.94 14.89 -26.40
CA ASP A 27 -21.34 13.75 -25.57
C ASP A 27 -20.53 13.70 -24.25
N TRP A 28 -19.26 14.12 -24.27
CA TRP A 28 -18.35 14.20 -23.11
C TRP A 28 -18.63 15.35 -22.12
N GLU A 29 -19.72 16.11 -22.31
CA GLU A 29 -20.27 17.07 -21.31
C GLU A 29 -21.77 16.82 -21.05
N ASN A 30 -22.27 15.63 -21.36
CA ASN A 30 -23.68 15.31 -21.23
C ASN A 30 -23.90 14.04 -20.39
N PRO A 31 -24.19 14.17 -19.07
CA PRO A 31 -24.29 13.01 -18.16
C PRO A 31 -25.43 12.02 -18.45
N LYS A 32 -26.26 12.32 -19.45
CA LYS A 32 -27.28 11.41 -19.98
C LYS A 32 -26.76 10.47 -21.07
N ILE A 33 -25.54 10.70 -21.56
CA ILE A 33 -24.89 9.93 -22.63
C ILE A 33 -23.61 9.32 -22.07
N ILE A 34 -23.76 8.21 -21.35
CA ILE A 34 -22.62 7.47 -20.80
C ILE A 34 -21.98 6.59 -21.88
N THR A 35 -22.81 6.01 -22.73
CA THR A 35 -22.37 5.19 -23.86
C THR A 35 -23.28 5.37 -25.08
N ILE A 36 -22.74 5.09 -26.26
CA ILE A 36 -23.48 5.02 -27.53
C ILE A 36 -23.09 3.71 -28.21
N ASN A 37 -24.06 2.83 -28.48
CA ASN A 37 -23.88 1.55 -29.17
C ASN A 37 -22.93 0.54 -28.50
N THR A 38 -22.70 0.65 -27.19
CA THR A 38 -21.98 -0.40 -26.45
C THR A 38 -22.87 -1.61 -26.19
N GLU A 39 -22.27 -2.80 -26.15
CA GLU A 39 -22.96 -4.02 -25.69
C GLU A 39 -23.29 -3.93 -24.19
N GLU A 40 -24.26 -4.74 -23.76
CA GLU A 40 -24.59 -4.89 -22.34
C GLU A 40 -23.41 -5.51 -21.56
N PRO A 41 -23.06 -4.98 -20.36
CA PRO A 41 -22.00 -5.58 -19.56
C PRO A 41 -22.33 -7.04 -19.19
N HIS A 42 -21.32 -7.90 -19.25
CA HIS A 42 -21.42 -9.32 -18.93
C HIS A 42 -20.18 -9.78 -18.15
N ALA A 43 -20.24 -10.99 -17.60
CA ALA A 43 -19.12 -11.58 -16.89
C ALA A 43 -17.92 -11.81 -17.83
N SER A 44 -16.70 -11.75 -17.29
CA SER A 44 -15.49 -12.05 -18.05
C SER A 44 -15.42 -13.54 -18.42
N PHE A 45 -15.49 -13.85 -19.71
CA PHE A 45 -15.26 -15.19 -20.27
C PHE A 45 -14.88 -15.10 -21.75
N TYR A 46 -14.39 -16.20 -22.32
CA TYR A 46 -13.98 -16.27 -23.72
C TYR A 46 -14.87 -17.23 -24.54
N HIS A 47 -15.03 -16.95 -25.83
CA HIS A 47 -15.82 -17.73 -26.77
C HIS A 47 -14.97 -18.75 -27.54
N TYR A 48 -15.22 -20.04 -27.32
CA TYR A 48 -14.50 -21.15 -27.96
C TYR A 48 -15.35 -21.76 -29.08
N ASN A 49 -14.88 -21.63 -30.33
CA ASN A 49 -15.54 -22.20 -31.50
C ASN A 49 -15.14 -23.66 -31.77
N ASP A 50 -13.96 -24.09 -31.30
CA ASP A 50 -13.44 -25.46 -31.46
C ASP A 50 -13.71 -26.32 -30.20
N HIS A 51 -13.48 -27.63 -30.30
CA HIS A 51 -13.73 -28.57 -29.19
C HIS A 51 -12.67 -28.54 -28.07
N ALA A 52 -11.52 -27.89 -28.28
CA ALA A 52 -10.42 -27.83 -27.32
C ALA A 52 -10.62 -26.67 -26.32
N LEU A 53 -11.36 -26.93 -25.23
CA LEU A 53 -11.63 -25.98 -24.15
C LEU A 53 -10.46 -25.81 -23.16
N ASP A 54 -9.26 -26.21 -23.54
CA ASP A 54 -8.02 -26.10 -22.77
C ASP A 54 -6.98 -25.19 -23.45
N ALA A 55 -7.26 -24.73 -24.67
CA ALA A 55 -6.38 -23.83 -25.41
C ALA A 55 -6.34 -22.43 -24.76
N PRO A 56 -5.16 -21.78 -24.65
CA PRO A 56 -5.08 -20.38 -24.26
C PRO A 56 -5.89 -19.51 -25.23
N HIS A 57 -6.67 -18.57 -24.70
CA HIS A 57 -7.60 -17.76 -25.49
C HIS A 57 -6.90 -16.95 -26.59
N GLU A 58 -5.64 -16.55 -26.38
CA GLU A 58 -4.79 -15.84 -27.34
C GLU A 58 -4.46 -16.66 -28.59
N THR A 59 -4.63 -17.99 -28.52
CA THR A 59 -4.38 -18.92 -29.63
C THR A 59 -5.63 -19.23 -30.45
N LEU A 60 -6.80 -18.74 -30.00
CA LEU A 60 -8.07 -18.99 -30.66
C LEU A 60 -8.15 -18.25 -32.00
N SER A 61 -8.60 -18.95 -33.05
CA SER A 61 -8.70 -18.41 -34.42
C SER A 61 -9.69 -17.25 -34.55
N ASN A 62 -10.62 -17.13 -33.61
CA ASN A 62 -11.61 -16.08 -33.49
C ASN A 62 -11.22 -14.97 -32.50
N TYR A 63 -9.96 -14.87 -32.11
CA TYR A 63 -9.40 -13.79 -31.30
C TYR A 63 -8.25 -13.09 -32.04
N LEU A 64 -8.17 -11.78 -31.91
CA LEU A 64 -7.09 -10.97 -32.47
C LEU A 64 -6.77 -9.80 -31.54
N SER A 65 -5.57 -9.79 -30.96
CA SER A 65 -5.09 -8.63 -30.22
C SER A 65 -4.80 -7.46 -31.16
N LEU A 66 -5.23 -6.27 -30.76
CA LEU A 66 -4.88 -4.99 -31.37
C LEU A 66 -3.88 -4.21 -30.49
N ASN A 67 -3.21 -4.87 -29.53
CA ASN A 67 -2.08 -4.27 -28.82
C ASN A 67 -0.87 -4.08 -29.74
N GLY A 68 0.09 -3.26 -29.31
CA GLY A 68 1.29 -2.92 -30.05
C GLY A 68 1.23 -1.51 -30.64
N THR A 69 1.85 -1.28 -31.79
CA THR A 69 2.04 0.07 -32.31
C THR A 69 0.82 0.62 -33.06
N TRP A 70 0.40 1.83 -32.70
CA TRP A 70 -0.63 2.62 -33.38
C TRP A 70 -0.03 3.94 -33.88
N LYS A 71 -0.65 4.53 -34.92
CA LYS A 71 -0.39 5.93 -35.28
C LYS A 71 -1.07 6.84 -34.29
N PHE A 72 -0.39 7.89 -33.86
CA PHE A 72 -0.84 8.76 -32.79
C PHE A 72 -0.57 10.23 -33.07
N HIS A 73 -1.57 11.06 -32.79
CA HIS A 73 -1.49 12.51 -32.81
C HIS A 73 -2.10 13.07 -31.53
N TRP A 74 -1.34 13.89 -30.81
CA TRP A 74 -1.78 14.56 -29.59
C TRP A 74 -2.12 16.02 -29.87
N SER A 75 -3.25 16.47 -29.34
CA SER A 75 -3.72 17.86 -29.48
C SER A 75 -3.95 18.45 -28.10
N PRO A 76 -3.51 19.70 -27.82
CA PRO A 76 -3.63 20.28 -26.48
C PRO A 76 -5.08 20.60 -26.07
N LYS A 77 -5.97 20.77 -27.05
CA LYS A 77 -7.40 21.04 -26.84
C LYS A 77 -8.25 20.45 -27.96
N PRO A 78 -9.57 20.26 -27.76
CA PRO A 78 -10.43 19.60 -28.73
C PRO A 78 -10.49 20.32 -30.09
N ALA A 79 -10.47 21.65 -30.11
CA ALA A 79 -10.53 22.43 -31.34
C ALA A 79 -9.30 22.27 -32.26
N ASP A 80 -8.18 21.78 -31.72
CA ASP A 80 -6.93 21.60 -32.47
C ASP A 80 -6.79 20.17 -33.03
N ARG A 81 -7.73 19.28 -32.70
CA ARG A 81 -7.66 17.88 -33.14
C ARG A 81 -7.92 17.74 -34.64
N PRO A 82 -7.32 16.75 -35.31
CA PRO A 82 -7.54 16.53 -36.74
C PRO A 82 -8.95 15.94 -36.98
N GLU A 83 -9.98 16.78 -37.11
CA GLU A 83 -11.39 16.36 -37.12
C GLU A 83 -11.72 15.19 -38.07
N ASP A 84 -11.14 15.17 -39.28
CA ASP A 84 -11.42 14.16 -40.31
C ASP A 84 -10.46 12.94 -40.29
N PHE A 85 -9.65 12.77 -39.23
CA PHE A 85 -8.63 11.69 -39.16
C PHE A 85 -9.21 10.28 -39.24
N TYR A 86 -10.47 10.12 -38.88
CA TYR A 86 -11.19 8.85 -38.91
C TYR A 86 -11.44 8.33 -40.33
N THR A 87 -11.34 9.18 -41.36
CA THR A 87 -11.57 8.79 -42.75
C THR A 87 -10.47 7.83 -43.27
N GLU A 88 -10.83 6.90 -44.17
CA GLU A 88 -9.90 5.84 -44.64
C GLU A 88 -8.65 6.38 -45.37
N ASN A 89 -8.77 7.54 -46.02
CA ASN A 89 -7.70 8.13 -46.85
C ASN A 89 -6.93 9.26 -46.13
N TYR A 90 -7.15 9.46 -44.84
CA TYR A 90 -6.41 10.46 -44.08
C TYR A 90 -4.93 10.08 -43.98
N ASP A 91 -4.03 10.99 -44.36
CA ASP A 91 -2.60 10.73 -44.35
C ASP A 91 -2.00 10.87 -42.95
N VAL A 92 -1.69 9.73 -42.33
CA VAL A 92 -1.02 9.63 -41.02
C VAL A 92 0.49 9.35 -41.13
N SER A 93 1.09 9.50 -42.32
CA SER A 93 2.52 9.22 -42.52
C SER A 93 3.42 10.12 -41.67
N HIS A 94 2.96 11.34 -41.38
CA HIS A 94 3.63 12.32 -40.54
C HIS A 94 3.34 12.15 -39.04
N TRP A 95 2.43 11.25 -38.66
CA TRP A 95 2.11 10.99 -37.26
C TRP A 95 3.18 10.13 -36.59
N ASN A 96 3.35 10.38 -35.30
CA ASN A 96 4.17 9.56 -34.43
C ASN A 96 3.54 8.18 -34.24
N ASN A 97 4.33 7.28 -33.65
CA ASN A 97 3.87 5.99 -33.20
C ASN A 97 3.71 6.02 -31.67
N ILE A 98 2.72 5.29 -31.15
CA ILE A 98 2.57 5.01 -29.72
C ILE A 98 2.29 3.53 -29.52
N ASP A 99 2.74 2.96 -28.42
CA ASP A 99 2.36 1.63 -27.96
C ASP A 99 0.97 1.66 -27.30
N VAL A 100 0.19 0.62 -27.52
CA VAL A 100 -1.11 0.39 -26.88
C VAL A 100 -1.08 -0.99 -26.22
N PRO A 101 -1.43 -1.11 -24.93
CA PRO A 101 -1.84 -0.02 -24.03
C PRO A 101 -0.67 0.89 -23.58
N SER A 102 -0.97 2.17 -23.32
CA SER A 102 -0.08 3.12 -22.65
C SER A 102 -0.82 4.38 -22.20
N ASP A 103 -0.36 4.98 -21.10
CA ASP A 103 -0.63 6.37 -20.75
C ASP A 103 0.26 7.30 -21.57
N TRP A 104 -0.32 8.25 -22.32
CA TRP A 104 0.47 9.06 -23.26
C TRP A 104 1.45 9.99 -22.54
N GLN A 105 1.19 10.35 -21.27
CA GLN A 105 2.09 11.15 -20.43
C GLN A 105 3.40 10.41 -20.21
N MET A 106 3.34 9.09 -20.07
CA MET A 106 4.50 8.20 -19.92
C MET A 106 5.25 7.99 -21.25
N ARG A 107 4.78 8.60 -22.34
CA ARG A 107 5.41 8.63 -23.67
C ARG A 107 5.78 10.05 -24.12
N GLY A 108 5.73 11.02 -23.21
CA GLY A 108 6.18 12.40 -23.43
C GLY A 108 5.13 13.34 -24.01
N TYR A 109 3.84 12.97 -24.01
CA TYR A 109 2.76 13.86 -24.45
C TYR A 109 2.06 14.50 -23.25
N GLY A 110 1.98 15.84 -23.22
CA GLY A 110 1.50 16.55 -22.04
C GLY A 110 2.37 16.26 -20.80
N TYR A 111 1.76 16.27 -19.63
CA TYR A 111 2.42 15.96 -18.35
C TYR A 111 1.44 15.27 -17.39
N PRO A 112 1.94 14.35 -16.53
CA PRO A 112 1.14 13.77 -15.45
C PRO A 112 0.83 14.85 -14.41
N ILE A 113 -0.31 14.72 -13.73
CA ILE A 113 -0.72 15.66 -12.67
C ILE A 113 -1.05 14.83 -11.44
N TYR A 114 -0.45 15.12 -10.30
CA TYR A 114 -0.80 14.51 -9.03
C TYR A 114 -1.55 15.49 -8.12
N THR A 115 -2.81 15.19 -7.85
CA THR A 115 -3.66 15.89 -6.89
C THR A 115 -4.44 14.88 -6.07
N ASN A 116 -4.59 15.14 -4.78
CA ASN A 116 -5.40 14.38 -3.85
C ASN A 116 -6.89 14.76 -4.04
N ILE A 117 -7.28 15.97 -3.64
CA ILE A 117 -8.71 16.40 -3.59
C ILE A 117 -9.07 17.40 -4.68
N GLU A 118 -8.15 18.27 -5.09
CA GLU A 118 -8.48 19.35 -6.03
C GLU A 118 -8.51 18.82 -7.47
N TYR A 119 -9.65 18.95 -8.16
CA TYR A 119 -9.72 18.64 -9.58
C TYR A 119 -8.69 19.46 -10.36
N PRO A 120 -7.97 18.87 -11.33
CA PRO A 120 -6.99 19.59 -12.18
C PRO A 120 -7.65 20.52 -13.22
N PHE A 121 -8.98 20.69 -13.13
CA PHE A 121 -9.81 21.53 -13.97
C PHE A 121 -10.93 22.17 -13.13
N PRO A 122 -11.60 23.23 -13.62
CA PRO A 122 -12.61 23.94 -12.84
C PRO A 122 -13.74 23.03 -12.32
N LYS A 123 -14.05 23.15 -11.02
CA LYS A 123 -15.18 22.47 -10.37
C LYS A 123 -16.51 23.11 -10.77
N ASN A 124 -17.07 22.70 -11.91
CA ASN A 124 -18.31 23.23 -12.49
C ASN A 124 -19.06 22.14 -13.29
N ALA A 125 -19.47 21.06 -12.62
CA ALA A 125 -20.10 19.92 -13.28
C ALA A 125 -21.41 20.31 -13.98
N PRO A 126 -21.69 19.74 -15.17
CA PRO A 126 -20.90 18.71 -15.88
C PRO A 126 -19.86 19.29 -16.87
N PHE A 127 -19.56 20.59 -16.81
CA PHE A 127 -18.78 21.27 -17.85
C PHE A 127 -17.29 21.04 -17.74
N ILE A 128 -16.61 20.88 -18.88
CA ILE A 128 -15.18 20.61 -19.00
C ILE A 128 -14.50 21.75 -19.78
N PRO A 129 -13.27 22.17 -19.44
CA PRO A 129 -12.60 23.27 -20.14
C PRO A 129 -12.25 22.91 -21.60
N HIS A 130 -12.82 23.64 -22.56
CA HIS A 130 -12.55 23.44 -24.00
C HIS A 130 -11.18 23.98 -24.45
N ASP A 131 -10.55 24.85 -23.68
CA ASP A 131 -9.25 25.45 -23.96
C ASP A 131 -8.08 24.63 -23.41
N ASN A 132 -8.35 23.67 -22.52
CA ASN A 132 -7.37 22.78 -21.91
C ASN A 132 -7.94 21.38 -21.62
N ASN A 133 -8.38 20.68 -22.67
CA ASN A 133 -8.76 19.28 -22.63
C ASN A 133 -8.01 18.50 -23.72
N PRO A 134 -6.80 17.98 -23.41
CA PRO A 134 -5.99 17.27 -24.38
C PRO A 134 -6.71 16.09 -25.03
N VAL A 135 -6.49 15.89 -26.33
CA VAL A 135 -7.10 14.84 -27.13
C VAL A 135 -6.02 13.99 -27.82
N GLY A 136 -6.11 12.67 -27.62
CA GLY A 136 -5.30 11.67 -28.31
C GLY A 136 -6.06 11.04 -29.47
N SER A 137 -5.58 11.24 -30.71
CA SER A 137 -6.12 10.60 -31.91
C SER A 137 -5.27 9.40 -32.28
N TYR A 138 -5.86 8.20 -32.22
CA TYR A 138 -5.20 6.92 -32.51
C TYR A 138 -5.75 6.35 -33.83
N LYS A 139 -4.87 5.86 -34.71
CA LYS A 139 -5.27 5.17 -35.95
C LYS A 139 -4.43 3.92 -36.17
N ARG A 140 -5.07 2.83 -36.58
CA ARG A 140 -4.39 1.57 -36.90
C ARG A 140 -5.12 0.80 -37.98
N LYS A 141 -4.35 0.03 -38.76
CA LYS A 141 -4.88 -0.97 -39.67
C LYS A 141 -4.85 -2.36 -39.05
N PHE A 142 -5.84 -3.17 -39.37
CA PHE A 142 -5.89 -4.59 -39.00
C PHE A 142 -6.45 -5.43 -40.14
N ASN A 143 -6.18 -6.73 -40.14
CA ASN A 143 -6.62 -7.65 -41.19
C ASN A 143 -7.51 -8.73 -40.59
N LEU A 144 -8.66 -8.97 -41.23
CA LEU A 144 -9.54 -10.07 -40.90
C LEU A 144 -9.42 -11.19 -41.94
N GLY A 145 -9.15 -12.40 -41.44
CA GLY A 145 -9.06 -13.61 -42.25
C GLY A 145 -10.44 -14.16 -42.64
N LYS A 146 -10.44 -15.17 -43.52
CA LYS A 146 -11.67 -15.79 -44.04
C LYS A 146 -12.53 -16.44 -42.95
N ASP A 147 -11.93 -16.89 -41.86
CA ASP A 147 -12.63 -17.57 -40.76
C ASP A 147 -13.55 -16.64 -39.95
N TRP A 148 -13.38 -15.33 -40.13
CA TRP A 148 -14.23 -14.29 -39.55
C TRP A 148 -15.43 -13.97 -40.47
N ALA A 149 -15.48 -14.53 -41.68
CA ALA A 149 -16.62 -14.38 -42.57
C ALA A 149 -17.86 -15.06 -41.96
N SER A 150 -19.02 -14.39 -42.08
CA SER A 150 -20.31 -14.85 -41.53
C SER A 150 -20.38 -14.94 -39.99
N LYS A 151 -19.39 -14.40 -39.27
CA LYS A 151 -19.40 -14.25 -37.80
C LYS A 151 -19.94 -12.89 -37.40
N GLN A 152 -20.29 -12.75 -36.13
CA GLN A 152 -20.43 -11.44 -35.49
C GLN A 152 -19.08 -11.06 -34.88
N VAL A 153 -18.60 -9.86 -35.17
CA VAL A 153 -17.29 -9.36 -34.75
C VAL A 153 -17.47 -8.23 -33.76
N TYR A 154 -16.79 -8.35 -32.63
CA TYR A 154 -16.81 -7.39 -31.54
C TYR A 154 -15.41 -6.83 -31.33
N ILE A 155 -15.34 -5.56 -30.97
CA ILE A 155 -14.14 -4.96 -30.39
C ILE A 155 -14.36 -4.72 -28.90
N HIS A 156 -13.35 -5.05 -28.11
CA HIS A 156 -13.30 -4.87 -26.67
C HIS A 156 -12.12 -3.95 -26.34
N PHE A 157 -12.41 -2.85 -25.64
CA PHE A 157 -11.42 -2.01 -24.98
C PHE A 157 -11.47 -2.30 -23.49
N GLY A 158 -10.37 -2.79 -22.90
CA GLY A 158 -10.31 -3.16 -21.49
C GLY A 158 -10.39 -1.96 -20.52
N GLY A 159 -9.98 -0.78 -20.99
CA GLY A 159 -9.96 0.48 -20.24
C GLY A 159 -9.39 1.61 -21.09
N VAL A 160 -10.11 2.74 -21.15
CA VAL A 160 -9.71 3.96 -21.88
C VAL A 160 -10.04 5.15 -20.99
N ASN A 161 -9.05 6.00 -20.74
CA ASN A 161 -9.17 7.13 -19.83
C ASN A 161 -9.13 8.48 -20.58
N SER A 162 -10.15 9.34 -20.49
CA SER A 162 -11.37 9.24 -19.66
C SER A 162 -12.64 8.87 -20.44
N ALA A 163 -12.69 9.27 -21.72
CA ALA A 163 -13.79 8.98 -22.64
C ALA A 163 -13.29 8.90 -24.09
N PHE A 164 -14.01 8.19 -24.96
CA PHE A 164 -13.58 8.06 -26.35
C PHE A 164 -14.72 7.85 -27.35
N TYR A 165 -14.45 8.29 -28.58
CA TYR A 165 -15.22 7.92 -29.77
C TYR A 165 -14.50 6.86 -30.60
N LEU A 166 -15.27 6.01 -31.27
CA LEU A 166 -14.77 4.93 -32.13
C LEU A 166 -15.31 5.06 -33.56
N TRP A 167 -14.42 4.88 -34.53
CA TRP A 167 -14.75 4.70 -35.94
C TRP A 167 -14.06 3.47 -36.52
N VAL A 168 -14.75 2.80 -37.45
CA VAL A 168 -14.21 1.69 -38.24
C VAL A 168 -14.51 1.97 -39.71
N ASN A 169 -13.47 1.91 -40.55
CA ASN A 169 -13.54 2.23 -41.98
C ASN A 169 -14.28 3.56 -42.27
N GLY A 170 -13.96 4.62 -41.51
CA GLY A 170 -14.57 5.94 -41.68
C GLY A 170 -15.98 6.11 -41.13
N GLN A 171 -16.60 5.06 -40.59
CA GLN A 171 -17.97 5.10 -40.06
C GLN A 171 -17.96 5.17 -38.53
N LYS A 172 -18.74 6.10 -37.95
CA LYS A 172 -18.85 6.26 -36.50
C LYS A 172 -19.57 5.05 -35.91
N VAL A 173 -18.91 4.37 -34.97
CA VAL A 173 -19.44 3.17 -34.30
C VAL A 173 -20.14 3.58 -33.00
N GLY A 174 -19.47 4.33 -32.13
CA GLY A 174 -19.98 4.61 -30.79
C GLY A 174 -19.14 5.53 -29.93
N TYR A 175 -19.50 5.60 -28.65
CA TYR A 175 -18.89 6.42 -27.59
C TYR A 175 -18.96 5.67 -26.25
N SER A 176 -17.99 5.90 -25.36
CA SER A 176 -18.05 5.40 -23.98
C SER A 176 -17.22 6.27 -23.03
N GLU A 177 -17.67 6.35 -21.78
CA GLU A 177 -16.92 6.84 -20.62
C GLU A 177 -16.91 5.82 -19.46
N GLY A 178 -16.13 6.10 -18.40
CA GLY A 178 -15.89 5.21 -17.27
C GLY A 178 -14.62 4.38 -17.44
N SER A 179 -13.49 4.94 -16.99
CA SER A 179 -12.16 4.56 -17.48
C SER A 179 -11.65 3.17 -17.09
N LYS A 180 -12.25 2.55 -16.07
CA LYS A 180 -11.72 1.34 -15.41
C LYS A 180 -12.51 0.06 -15.70
N THR A 181 -13.53 0.13 -16.55
CA THR A 181 -14.33 -1.03 -16.97
C THR A 181 -14.39 -1.11 -18.49
N PRO A 182 -14.57 -2.30 -19.07
CA PRO A 182 -14.49 -2.44 -20.51
C PRO A 182 -15.64 -1.76 -21.25
N ALA A 183 -15.41 -1.45 -22.52
CA ALA A 183 -16.41 -1.03 -23.49
C ALA A 183 -16.33 -1.93 -24.72
N GLU A 184 -17.45 -2.55 -25.07
CA GLU A 184 -17.54 -3.47 -26.21
C GLU A 184 -18.52 -2.96 -27.26
N PHE A 185 -18.18 -3.11 -28.55
CA PHE A 185 -19.02 -2.70 -29.66
C PHE A 185 -19.12 -3.81 -30.71
N ASN A 186 -20.33 -4.09 -31.20
CA ASN A 186 -20.51 -4.91 -32.39
C ASN A 186 -20.06 -4.14 -33.63
N ILE A 187 -18.89 -4.48 -34.18
CA ILE A 187 -18.34 -3.83 -35.36
C ILE A 187 -18.69 -4.53 -36.68
N THR A 188 -19.44 -5.63 -36.64
CA THR A 188 -19.83 -6.41 -37.83
C THR A 188 -20.35 -5.56 -38.99
N PRO A 189 -21.21 -4.54 -38.79
CA PRO A 189 -21.74 -3.73 -39.90
C PRO A 189 -20.70 -2.82 -40.57
N TYR A 190 -19.56 -2.57 -39.92
CA TYR A 190 -18.59 -1.55 -40.32
C TYR A 190 -17.32 -2.15 -40.95
N ILE A 191 -17.11 -3.46 -40.79
CA ILE A 191 -15.92 -4.16 -41.26
C ILE A 191 -16.08 -4.77 -42.66
N LYS A 192 -14.94 -5.05 -43.30
CA LYS A 192 -14.81 -5.79 -44.56
C LYS A 192 -13.80 -6.92 -44.41
N GLN A 193 -13.83 -7.88 -45.34
CA GLN A 193 -12.80 -8.93 -45.41
C GLN A 193 -11.45 -8.34 -45.83
N GLY A 194 -10.35 -8.84 -45.26
CA GLY A 194 -9.01 -8.30 -45.50
C GLY A 194 -8.72 -7.07 -44.62
N GLU A 195 -8.13 -6.03 -45.21
CA GLU A 195 -7.66 -4.85 -44.49
C GLU A 195 -8.81 -3.93 -44.06
N ASN A 196 -8.78 -3.51 -42.81
CA ASN A 196 -9.69 -2.57 -42.17
C ASN A 196 -8.90 -1.47 -41.47
N ASP A 197 -9.53 -0.33 -41.27
CA ASP A 197 -9.02 0.82 -40.53
C ASP A 197 -9.84 1.05 -39.26
N ILE A 198 -9.16 1.34 -38.15
CA ILE A 198 -9.77 1.77 -36.89
C ILE A 198 -9.20 3.12 -36.47
N ALA A 199 -10.07 3.99 -36.01
CA ALA A 199 -9.73 5.29 -35.44
C ALA A 199 -10.42 5.49 -34.09
N VAL A 200 -9.67 5.99 -33.11
CA VAL A 200 -10.13 6.25 -31.75
C VAL A 200 -9.72 7.66 -31.34
N GLU A 201 -10.68 8.44 -30.83
CA GLU A 201 -10.45 9.80 -30.34
C GLU A 201 -10.68 9.80 -28.83
N VAL A 202 -9.62 9.94 -28.05
CA VAL A 202 -9.63 9.87 -26.58
C VAL A 202 -9.49 11.26 -25.98
N TYR A 203 -10.40 11.62 -25.07
CA TYR A 203 -10.38 12.89 -24.34
C TYR A 203 -9.79 12.67 -22.94
N ARG A 204 -8.96 13.61 -22.50
CA ARG A 204 -8.39 13.59 -21.14
C ARG A 204 -9.44 13.81 -20.07
N TRP A 205 -10.38 14.72 -20.33
CA TRP A 205 -11.46 15.07 -19.41
C TRP A 205 -12.83 14.89 -20.08
N CYS A 206 -13.78 14.33 -19.33
CA CYS A 206 -15.21 14.30 -19.63
C CYS A 206 -16.00 14.59 -18.35
N ASP A 207 -17.32 14.75 -18.46
CA ASP A 207 -18.22 14.83 -17.32
C ASP A 207 -18.08 13.63 -16.35
N GLY A 208 -17.79 12.43 -16.85
CA GLY A 208 -17.42 11.28 -16.03
C GLY A 208 -16.17 11.46 -15.17
N SER A 209 -15.24 12.36 -15.52
CA SER A 209 -14.04 12.66 -14.73
C SER A 209 -14.39 13.27 -13.35
N TYR A 210 -15.59 13.83 -13.18
CA TYR A 210 -16.06 14.26 -11.87
C TYR A 210 -16.34 13.11 -10.89
N LEU A 211 -16.47 11.87 -11.37
CA LEU A 211 -16.57 10.66 -10.54
C LEU A 211 -15.25 9.84 -10.53
N GLU A 212 -14.15 10.41 -11.03
CA GLU A 212 -12.82 9.78 -11.09
C GLU A 212 -11.78 10.67 -10.42
N ASP A 213 -12.11 11.08 -9.18
CA ASP A 213 -11.32 11.99 -8.36
C ASP A 213 -10.46 11.30 -7.30
N GLN A 214 -9.89 10.15 -7.63
CA GLN A 214 -9.01 9.41 -6.74
C GLN A 214 -7.72 10.18 -6.39
N ASP A 215 -7.19 9.91 -5.20
CA ASP A 215 -5.84 10.32 -4.78
C ASP A 215 -4.74 9.53 -5.53
N PHE A 216 -4.53 9.87 -6.79
CA PHE A 216 -3.56 9.25 -7.69
C PHE A 216 -3.16 10.17 -8.86
N TRP A 217 -2.28 9.67 -9.75
CA TRP A 217 -1.89 10.39 -10.96
C TRP A 217 -3.02 10.52 -11.98
N ARG A 218 -3.26 11.73 -12.48
CA ARG A 218 -4.23 12.01 -13.54
C ARG A 218 -3.60 11.82 -14.92
N LEU A 219 -3.60 10.56 -15.36
CA LEU A 219 -3.08 10.09 -16.66
C LEU A 219 -4.20 9.92 -17.69
N SER A 220 -3.88 9.50 -18.93
CA SER A 220 -4.83 9.38 -20.03
C SER A 220 -4.31 8.50 -21.16
N GLY A 221 -5.24 7.85 -21.86
CA GLY A 221 -4.93 7.01 -23.02
C GLY A 221 -5.72 5.71 -23.01
N ILE A 222 -5.25 4.76 -23.81
CA ILE A 222 -5.78 3.40 -23.83
C ILE A 222 -4.97 2.61 -22.78
N GLU A 223 -5.49 2.54 -21.55
CA GLU A 223 -4.79 2.02 -20.36
C GLU A 223 -4.73 0.47 -20.33
N ARG A 224 -5.64 -0.22 -21.02
CA ARG A 224 -5.68 -1.70 -21.06
C ARG A 224 -5.89 -2.25 -22.47
N ASP A 225 -5.81 -3.57 -22.59
CA ASP A 225 -5.82 -4.30 -23.85
C ASP A 225 -6.97 -3.93 -24.79
N VAL A 226 -6.67 -3.92 -26.08
CA VAL A 226 -7.67 -3.83 -27.16
C VAL A 226 -7.67 -5.15 -27.92
N ILE A 227 -8.82 -5.81 -27.98
CA ILE A 227 -8.97 -7.10 -28.65
C ILE A 227 -10.18 -7.11 -29.58
N LEU A 228 -10.07 -7.84 -30.68
CA LEU A 228 -11.21 -8.28 -31.47
C LEU A 228 -11.53 -9.72 -31.13
N TYR A 229 -12.82 -10.04 -31.08
CA TYR A 229 -13.28 -11.41 -31.02
C TYR A 229 -14.48 -11.65 -31.93
N ALA A 230 -14.61 -12.88 -32.44
CA ALA A 230 -15.69 -13.28 -33.32
C ALA A 230 -16.53 -14.42 -32.73
N THR A 231 -17.84 -14.30 -32.85
CA THR A 231 -18.81 -15.30 -32.38
C THR A 231 -19.68 -15.82 -33.53
N ASN A 232 -20.31 -16.97 -33.33
CA ASN A 232 -21.43 -17.36 -34.16
C ASN A 232 -22.63 -16.42 -33.95
N PRO A 233 -23.60 -16.37 -34.90
CA PRO A 233 -24.81 -15.55 -34.75
C PRO A 233 -25.71 -15.94 -33.57
N ILE A 234 -25.58 -17.19 -33.09
CA ILE A 234 -26.14 -17.67 -31.83
C ILE A 234 -24.96 -17.90 -30.90
N ARG A 235 -24.95 -17.22 -29.76
CA ARG A 235 -23.83 -17.23 -28.81
C ARG A 235 -24.29 -17.11 -27.36
N PHE A 236 -23.38 -17.34 -26.42
CA PHE A 236 -23.54 -16.84 -25.07
C PHE A 236 -23.54 -15.30 -25.06
N GLN A 237 -24.48 -14.73 -24.33
CA GLN A 237 -24.49 -13.30 -24.01
C GLN A 237 -23.86 -13.04 -22.65
N ASN A 238 -24.19 -13.90 -21.68
CA ASN A 238 -23.66 -13.81 -20.33
C ASN A 238 -23.77 -15.16 -19.63
N ILE A 239 -22.85 -15.44 -18.70
CA ILE A 239 -22.83 -16.66 -17.91
C ILE A 239 -22.52 -16.26 -16.47
N ILE A 240 -23.40 -16.63 -15.54
CA ILE A 240 -23.24 -16.35 -14.12
C ILE A 240 -23.20 -17.68 -13.37
N SER A 241 -22.11 -17.92 -12.66
CA SER A 241 -21.91 -19.07 -11.79
C SER A 241 -21.93 -18.64 -10.33
N ARG A 242 -22.94 -19.11 -9.57
CA ARG A 242 -23.00 -18.97 -8.11
C ARG A 242 -22.63 -20.30 -7.48
N ALA A 243 -21.35 -20.45 -7.15
CA ALA A 243 -20.78 -21.63 -6.51
C ALA A 243 -20.66 -21.41 -4.99
N SER A 244 -21.65 -21.85 -4.23
CA SER A 244 -21.75 -21.66 -2.78
C SER A 244 -21.64 -22.98 -2.01
N LEU A 245 -21.79 -22.93 -0.69
CA LEU A 245 -21.85 -24.10 0.19
C LEU A 245 -23.23 -24.19 0.84
N ASP A 246 -23.60 -25.38 1.31
CA ASP A 246 -24.80 -25.54 2.13
C ASP A 246 -24.72 -24.68 3.41
N SER A 247 -25.83 -24.00 3.74
CA SER A 247 -25.88 -23.02 4.83
C SER A 247 -25.89 -23.64 6.23
N GLU A 248 -26.08 -24.95 6.35
CA GLU A 248 -26.20 -25.65 7.64
C GLU A 248 -24.84 -26.12 8.17
N HIS A 249 -24.00 -26.66 7.29
CA HIS A 249 -22.73 -27.30 7.63
C HIS A 249 -21.53 -26.79 6.82
N TYR A 250 -21.76 -25.96 5.79
CA TYR A 250 -20.71 -25.37 4.95
C TYR A 250 -19.74 -26.42 4.37
N LYS A 251 -20.26 -27.57 3.93
CA LYS A 251 -19.44 -28.72 3.51
C LYS A 251 -19.69 -29.13 2.07
N ASN A 252 -20.94 -29.14 1.64
CA ASN A 252 -21.34 -29.60 0.32
C ASN A 252 -21.54 -28.38 -0.59
N GLY A 253 -21.03 -28.47 -1.82
CA GLY A 253 -21.16 -27.43 -2.82
C GLY A 253 -22.58 -27.35 -3.39
N GLN A 254 -22.97 -26.12 -3.73
CA GLN A 254 -24.18 -25.78 -4.47
C GLN A 254 -23.76 -24.94 -5.68
N LEU A 255 -24.17 -25.33 -6.88
CA LEU A 255 -23.92 -24.58 -8.10
C LEU A 255 -25.27 -24.18 -8.71
N GLU A 256 -25.51 -22.87 -8.79
CA GLU A 256 -26.50 -22.27 -9.67
C GLU A 256 -25.77 -21.67 -10.88
N LEU A 257 -26.16 -22.08 -12.08
CA LEU A 257 -25.62 -21.62 -13.35
C LEU A 257 -26.73 -20.93 -14.15
N GLU A 258 -26.64 -19.62 -14.28
CA GLU A 258 -27.49 -18.84 -15.18
C GLU A 258 -26.77 -18.63 -16.51
N VAL A 259 -27.40 -19.09 -17.60
CA VAL A 259 -26.92 -18.93 -18.97
C VAL A 259 -27.87 -18.01 -19.72
N ARG A 260 -27.32 -16.96 -20.31
CA ARG A 260 -28.03 -16.08 -21.24
C ARG A 260 -27.44 -16.25 -22.64
N VAL A 261 -28.31 -16.31 -23.63
CA VAL A 261 -27.93 -16.44 -25.04
C VAL A 261 -28.52 -15.31 -25.85
N ASN A 262 -27.81 -14.91 -26.91
CA ASN A 262 -28.29 -13.99 -27.91
C ASN A 262 -28.24 -14.66 -29.28
N ALA A 263 -29.27 -14.44 -30.09
CA ALA A 263 -29.42 -14.96 -31.44
C ALA A 263 -29.92 -13.87 -32.38
N ALA A 264 -29.39 -13.80 -33.60
CA ALA A 264 -29.86 -12.83 -34.61
C ALA A 264 -31.35 -13.01 -35.00
N GLN A 265 -31.90 -14.21 -34.81
CA GLN A 265 -33.31 -14.55 -35.05
C GLN A 265 -33.76 -15.56 -33.99
N LYS A 266 -35.09 -15.72 -33.85
CA LYS A 266 -35.68 -16.70 -32.95
C LYS A 266 -35.11 -18.10 -33.18
N ALA A 267 -34.53 -18.68 -32.14
CA ALA A 267 -34.03 -20.05 -32.13
C ALA A 267 -34.81 -20.91 -31.14
N THR A 268 -34.99 -22.18 -31.45
CA THR A 268 -35.69 -23.15 -30.60
C THR A 268 -34.79 -24.36 -30.31
N ASN A 269 -35.03 -25.03 -29.19
CA ASN A 269 -34.35 -26.27 -28.80
C ASN A 269 -32.82 -26.18 -28.73
N LEU A 270 -32.28 -25.02 -28.33
CA LEU A 270 -30.86 -24.88 -28.01
C LEU A 270 -30.55 -25.72 -26.78
N GLN A 271 -29.45 -26.46 -26.79
CA GLN A 271 -29.03 -27.33 -25.70
C GLN A 271 -27.83 -26.71 -24.97
N ILE A 272 -27.86 -26.74 -23.64
CA ILE A 272 -26.74 -26.38 -22.77
C ILE A 272 -26.21 -27.65 -22.12
N GLU A 273 -24.92 -27.87 -22.23
CA GLU A 273 -24.17 -28.88 -21.49
C GLU A 273 -23.10 -28.19 -20.66
N ALA A 274 -23.17 -28.32 -19.33
CA ALA A 274 -22.17 -27.79 -18.41
C ALA A 274 -21.51 -28.92 -17.62
N LYS A 275 -20.19 -28.84 -17.43
CA LYS A 275 -19.39 -29.80 -16.66
C LYS A 275 -18.53 -29.07 -15.65
N VAL A 276 -18.52 -29.59 -14.41
CA VAL A 276 -17.57 -29.18 -13.37
C VAL A 276 -16.48 -30.25 -13.29
N LEU A 277 -15.23 -29.86 -13.48
CA LEU A 277 -14.08 -30.76 -13.50
C LEU A 277 -13.06 -30.41 -12.41
N ASP A 278 -12.42 -31.45 -11.88
CA ASP A 278 -11.21 -31.36 -11.07
C ASP A 278 -10.04 -31.98 -11.85
N GLY A 279 -9.32 -31.16 -12.61
CA GLY A 279 -8.41 -31.64 -13.64
C GLY A 279 -9.18 -32.47 -14.67
N ALA A 280 -8.77 -33.73 -14.88
CA ALA A 280 -9.45 -34.62 -15.82
C ALA A 280 -10.72 -35.30 -15.25
N LYS A 281 -11.01 -35.14 -13.95
CA LYS A 281 -12.12 -35.83 -13.29
C LYS A 281 -13.40 -35.00 -13.37
N GLU A 282 -14.46 -35.57 -13.95
CA GLU A 282 -15.80 -34.97 -13.87
C GLU A 282 -16.37 -35.11 -12.44
N ILE A 283 -16.75 -33.97 -11.85
CA ILE A 283 -17.43 -33.90 -10.55
C ILE A 283 -18.95 -33.98 -10.75
N THR A 284 -19.47 -33.24 -11.73
CA THR A 284 -20.87 -33.28 -12.12
C THR A 284 -21.05 -32.71 -13.52
N SER A 285 -22.15 -33.09 -14.16
CA SER A 285 -22.69 -32.47 -15.37
C SER A 285 -24.10 -31.92 -15.13
N LEU A 286 -24.45 -30.87 -15.87
CA LEU A 286 -25.78 -30.29 -15.94
C LEU A 286 -26.19 -30.17 -17.40
N HIS A 287 -27.45 -30.45 -17.68
CA HIS A 287 -28.02 -30.34 -19.03
C HIS A 287 -29.34 -29.59 -18.97
N GLY A 288 -29.60 -28.78 -19.98
CA GLY A 288 -30.91 -28.17 -20.17
C GLY A 288 -31.11 -27.68 -21.58
N SER A 289 -32.32 -27.24 -21.86
CA SER A 289 -32.66 -26.67 -23.16
C SER A 289 -33.40 -25.35 -23.00
N LEU A 290 -33.20 -24.46 -23.96
CA LEU A 290 -33.89 -23.19 -24.04
C LEU A 290 -34.25 -22.83 -25.48
N GLY A 291 -35.23 -21.94 -25.60
CA GLY A 291 -35.46 -21.17 -26.82
C GLY A 291 -35.21 -19.70 -26.55
N THR A 292 -35.11 -18.91 -27.62
CA THR A 292 -35.05 -17.46 -27.52
C THR A 292 -36.43 -16.84 -27.72
N ARG A 293 -36.59 -15.62 -27.23
CA ARG A 293 -37.72 -14.75 -27.51
C ARG A 293 -37.62 -14.22 -28.94
N GLU A 294 -38.65 -13.48 -29.37
CA GLU A 294 -38.68 -12.84 -30.71
C GLU A 294 -37.54 -11.85 -30.90
N ASP A 295 -37.08 -11.21 -29.83
CA ASP A 295 -35.92 -10.31 -29.83
C ASP A 295 -34.55 -11.05 -29.84
N GLY A 296 -34.55 -12.39 -29.93
CA GLY A 296 -33.33 -13.18 -29.97
C GLY A 296 -32.73 -13.52 -28.61
N THR A 297 -33.28 -13.03 -27.50
CA THR A 297 -32.75 -13.28 -26.14
C THR A 297 -33.29 -14.56 -25.51
N GLY A 298 -32.44 -15.32 -24.82
CA GLY A 298 -32.84 -16.52 -24.08
C GLY A 298 -32.15 -16.60 -22.72
N LYS A 299 -32.82 -17.18 -21.72
CA LYS A 299 -32.29 -17.40 -20.37
C LYS A 299 -32.65 -18.79 -19.87
N LEU A 300 -31.68 -19.46 -19.24
CA LEU A 300 -31.84 -20.74 -18.57
C LEU A 300 -31.08 -20.71 -17.24
N THR A 301 -31.68 -21.25 -16.17
CA THR A 301 -31.00 -21.50 -14.90
C THR A 301 -30.93 -23.00 -14.66
N LEU A 302 -29.73 -23.49 -14.33
CA LEU A 302 -29.47 -24.89 -13.98
C LEU A 302 -28.92 -24.94 -12.56
N GLU A 303 -29.33 -25.92 -11.77
CA GLU A 303 -28.93 -26.04 -10.37
C GLU A 303 -28.42 -27.45 -10.05
N LYS A 304 -27.39 -27.52 -9.21
CA LYS A 304 -26.87 -28.77 -8.67
C LYS A 304 -26.40 -28.58 -7.23
N ASN A 305 -27.04 -29.30 -6.31
CA ASN A 305 -26.76 -29.26 -4.88
C ASN A 305 -26.12 -30.57 -4.39
N GLY A 306 -25.52 -30.53 -3.20
CA GLY A 306 -24.98 -31.72 -2.53
C GLY A 306 -23.68 -32.22 -3.17
N LEU A 307 -22.90 -31.33 -3.78
CA LEU A 307 -21.64 -31.68 -4.44
C LEU A 307 -20.54 -31.92 -3.40
N THR A 308 -19.86 -33.06 -3.51
CA THR A 308 -18.66 -33.33 -2.71
C THR A 308 -17.46 -32.57 -3.31
N ILE A 309 -17.12 -31.44 -2.69
CA ILE A 309 -16.05 -30.54 -3.15
C ILE A 309 -15.11 -30.19 -2.00
N SER A 310 -14.02 -29.48 -2.28
CA SER A 310 -13.21 -28.77 -1.29
C SER A 310 -13.48 -27.28 -1.42
N PRO A 311 -13.91 -26.59 -0.35
CA PRO A 311 -14.19 -25.17 -0.39
C PRO A 311 -12.98 -24.31 -0.77
N TRP A 312 -13.25 -23.20 -1.46
CA TRP A 312 -12.25 -22.17 -1.73
C TRP A 312 -12.14 -21.22 -0.52
N SER A 313 -10.91 -20.87 -0.14
CA SER A 313 -10.59 -19.77 0.79
C SER A 313 -9.22 -19.18 0.44
N ALA A 314 -8.84 -18.05 1.06
CA ALA A 314 -7.49 -17.49 0.88
C ALA A 314 -6.36 -18.40 1.40
N GLU A 315 -6.69 -19.34 2.29
CA GLU A 315 -5.75 -20.34 2.80
C GLU A 315 -5.71 -21.60 1.91
N ASN A 316 -6.85 -22.00 1.36
CA ASN A 316 -6.99 -23.15 0.47
C ASN A 316 -7.71 -22.73 -0.84
N PRO A 317 -7.00 -22.22 -1.85
CA PRO A 317 -7.59 -21.69 -3.07
C PRO A 317 -7.98 -22.79 -4.07
N LYS A 318 -8.81 -23.76 -3.65
CA LYS A 318 -9.25 -24.83 -4.54
C LYS A 318 -10.17 -24.28 -5.63
N LEU A 319 -9.76 -24.47 -6.88
CA LEU A 319 -10.54 -24.14 -8.07
C LEU A 319 -10.94 -25.41 -8.85
N TYR A 320 -12.07 -25.31 -9.54
CA TYR A 320 -12.62 -26.30 -10.47
C TYR A 320 -12.81 -25.66 -11.84
N ASP A 321 -12.68 -26.44 -12.90
CA ASP A 321 -13.01 -25.98 -14.25
C ASP A 321 -14.51 -26.10 -14.49
N LEU A 322 -15.16 -25.00 -14.88
CA LEU A 322 -16.52 -25.02 -15.40
C LEU A 322 -16.43 -24.91 -16.92
N GLN A 323 -16.83 -25.97 -17.62
CA GLN A 323 -16.94 -26.01 -19.08
C GLN A 323 -18.40 -25.94 -19.48
N ILE A 324 -18.76 -25.08 -20.42
CA ILE A 324 -20.16 -24.89 -20.85
C ILE A 324 -20.19 -24.87 -22.37
N VAL A 325 -21.07 -25.69 -22.96
CA VAL A 325 -21.23 -25.83 -24.42
C VAL A 325 -22.68 -25.55 -24.80
N LEU A 326 -22.86 -24.64 -25.74
CA LEU A 326 -24.13 -24.34 -26.40
C LEU A 326 -24.20 -25.11 -27.71
N LYS A 327 -25.28 -25.86 -27.91
CA LYS A 327 -25.49 -26.68 -29.11
C LYS A 327 -26.82 -26.38 -29.78
N ASP A 328 -26.89 -26.61 -31.08
CA ASP A 328 -28.13 -26.60 -31.84
C ASP A 328 -28.98 -27.86 -31.56
N SER A 329 -30.15 -27.93 -32.20
CA SER A 329 -31.06 -29.09 -32.07
C SER A 329 -30.50 -30.39 -32.65
N ASN A 330 -29.45 -30.33 -33.48
CA ASN A 330 -28.77 -31.47 -34.08
C ASN A 330 -27.54 -31.91 -33.27
N GLY A 331 -27.21 -31.21 -32.19
CA GLY A 331 -26.06 -31.47 -31.35
C GLY A 331 -24.75 -30.82 -31.82
N ASN A 332 -24.79 -29.96 -32.83
CA ASN A 332 -23.60 -29.23 -33.27
C ASN A 332 -23.28 -28.10 -32.29
N GLN A 333 -22.00 -27.94 -31.94
CA GLN A 333 -21.54 -26.84 -31.09
C GLN A 333 -21.71 -25.50 -31.81
N LEU A 334 -22.39 -24.56 -31.15
CA LEU A 334 -22.58 -23.18 -31.60
C LEU A 334 -21.66 -22.21 -30.85
N ASP A 335 -21.40 -22.49 -29.58
CA ASP A 335 -20.51 -21.69 -28.74
C ASP A 335 -20.06 -22.53 -27.55
N ALA A 336 -18.94 -22.18 -26.95
CA ALA A 336 -18.45 -22.82 -25.74
C ALA A 336 -17.62 -21.84 -24.91
N THR A 337 -17.52 -22.10 -23.61
CA THR A 337 -16.60 -21.36 -22.74
C THR A 337 -16.04 -22.26 -21.65
N THR A 338 -14.95 -21.81 -21.06
CA THR A 338 -14.43 -22.37 -19.82
C THR A 338 -13.83 -21.29 -18.92
N PHE A 339 -13.99 -21.44 -17.62
CA PHE A 339 -13.31 -20.62 -16.61
C PHE A 339 -13.28 -21.36 -15.26
N LYS A 340 -12.47 -20.85 -14.33
CA LYS A 340 -12.32 -21.42 -12.99
C LYS A 340 -13.45 -20.94 -12.07
N ILE A 341 -13.96 -21.85 -11.23
CA ILE A 341 -14.90 -21.54 -10.15
C ILE A 341 -14.36 -22.07 -8.81
N GLY A 342 -14.69 -21.39 -7.72
CA GLY A 342 -14.39 -21.81 -6.35
C GLY A 342 -15.67 -21.84 -5.51
N PHE A 343 -15.93 -22.96 -4.81
CA PHE A 343 -17.13 -23.10 -3.98
C PHE A 343 -16.90 -22.43 -2.62
N ARG A 344 -17.63 -21.35 -2.33
CA ARG A 344 -17.49 -20.62 -1.05
C ARG A 344 -18.76 -19.84 -0.70
N THR A 345 -18.98 -19.58 0.59
CA THR A 345 -19.99 -18.59 1.04
C THR A 345 -19.33 -17.32 1.58
N SER A 346 -19.97 -16.17 1.40
CA SER A 346 -19.60 -14.91 2.05
C SER A 346 -20.86 -14.22 2.55
N GLU A 347 -20.99 -14.01 3.85
CA GLU A 347 -22.23 -13.50 4.46
C GLU A 347 -21.96 -12.69 5.72
N ILE A 348 -22.90 -11.80 6.08
CA ILE A 348 -22.91 -11.18 7.41
C ILE A 348 -23.78 -12.03 8.34
N LYS A 349 -23.15 -12.60 9.37
CA LYS A 349 -23.80 -13.42 10.37
C LYS A 349 -23.35 -13.00 11.77
N ASN A 350 -24.31 -12.80 12.67
CA ASN A 350 -24.05 -12.40 14.05
C ASN A 350 -23.16 -11.14 14.19
N GLY A 351 -23.36 -10.16 13.31
CA GLY A 351 -22.55 -8.94 13.29
C GLY A 351 -21.09 -9.14 12.88
N GLN A 352 -20.77 -10.24 12.20
CA GLN A 352 -19.46 -10.56 11.65
C GLN A 352 -19.56 -10.92 10.16
N LEU A 353 -18.52 -10.64 9.39
CA LEU A 353 -18.28 -11.21 8.07
C LEU A 353 -17.82 -12.66 8.21
N TRP A 354 -18.55 -13.59 7.59
CA TRP A 354 -18.25 -15.02 7.61
C TRP A 354 -17.87 -15.49 6.21
N VAL A 355 -16.84 -16.34 6.14
CA VAL A 355 -16.51 -17.12 4.94
C VAL A 355 -16.55 -18.60 5.31
N ASN A 356 -17.28 -19.41 4.55
CA ASN A 356 -17.40 -20.86 4.76
C ASN A 356 -17.72 -21.26 6.21
N GLY A 357 -18.61 -20.50 6.86
CA GLY A 357 -19.01 -20.77 8.25
C GLY A 357 -18.04 -20.27 9.32
N GLN A 358 -17.04 -19.46 8.99
CA GLN A 358 -16.02 -18.96 9.93
C GLN A 358 -15.90 -17.42 9.92
N PRO A 359 -15.77 -16.76 11.09
CA PRO A 359 -15.60 -15.30 11.21
C PRO A 359 -14.14 -14.89 10.93
N ILE A 360 -13.78 -14.80 9.66
CA ILE A 360 -12.40 -14.54 9.23
C ILE A 360 -11.85 -13.19 9.70
N LEU A 361 -10.52 -13.06 9.78
CA LEU A 361 -9.82 -11.78 9.96
C LEU A 361 -9.27 -11.31 8.60
N LEU A 362 -9.51 -10.05 8.25
CA LEU A 362 -8.96 -9.40 7.07
C LEU A 362 -7.64 -8.73 7.42
N LYS A 363 -6.56 -9.33 6.92
CA LYS A 363 -5.17 -8.87 7.00
C LYS A 363 -4.85 -8.21 5.68
N GLY A 364 -5.44 -7.04 5.44
CA GLY A 364 -5.56 -6.44 4.12
C GLY A 364 -4.60 -5.27 3.86
N VAL A 365 -4.54 -4.88 2.58
CA VAL A 365 -3.88 -3.67 2.07
C VAL A 365 -4.68 -3.07 0.91
N ASN A 366 -4.71 -1.74 0.79
CA ASN A 366 -5.22 -1.04 -0.39
C ASN A 366 -4.16 -1.07 -1.49
N ARG A 367 -4.57 -1.26 -2.74
CA ARG A 367 -3.65 -1.35 -3.89
C ARG A 367 -4.19 -0.58 -5.08
N HIS A 368 -3.48 0.48 -5.47
CA HIS A 368 -3.59 1.09 -6.78
C HIS A 368 -2.92 0.23 -7.88
N GLU A 369 -3.47 0.28 -9.09
CA GLU A 369 -2.73 -0.15 -10.28
C GLU A 369 -1.71 0.92 -10.67
N HIS A 370 -0.49 0.79 -10.15
CA HIS A 370 0.63 1.68 -10.43
C HIS A 370 1.86 0.90 -10.88
N ASP A 371 2.51 1.39 -11.93
CA ASP A 371 3.83 0.98 -12.38
C ASP A 371 4.73 2.23 -12.48
N PRO A 372 5.89 2.26 -11.82
CA PRO A 372 6.77 3.44 -11.82
C PRO A 372 7.20 3.92 -13.21
N VAL A 373 7.18 3.05 -14.22
CA VAL A 373 7.62 3.38 -15.59
C VAL A 373 6.43 3.62 -16.52
N ASN A 374 5.33 2.88 -16.32
CA ASN A 374 4.19 2.85 -17.24
C ASN A 374 2.90 3.48 -16.70
N GLY A 375 2.90 4.06 -15.50
CA GLY A 375 1.73 4.70 -14.92
C GLY A 375 0.68 3.68 -14.54
N HIS A 376 -0.52 3.76 -15.12
CA HIS A 376 -1.62 2.84 -14.79
C HIS A 376 -1.55 1.51 -15.56
N VAL A 377 -0.59 1.35 -16.48
CA VAL A 377 -0.43 0.11 -17.26
C VAL A 377 0.45 -0.89 -16.51
N VAL A 378 -0.18 -1.77 -15.73
CA VAL A 378 0.49 -2.77 -14.89
C VAL A 378 0.60 -4.12 -15.59
N SER A 379 1.79 -4.72 -15.60
CA SER A 379 2.02 -6.04 -16.22
C SER A 379 1.59 -7.21 -15.32
N LYS A 380 1.39 -8.38 -15.94
CA LYS A 380 1.15 -9.64 -15.23
C LYS A 380 2.27 -9.97 -14.24
N GLU A 381 3.51 -9.69 -14.59
CA GLU A 381 4.69 -9.94 -13.75
C GLU A 381 4.64 -9.08 -12.50
N SER A 382 4.26 -7.80 -12.63
CA SER A 382 4.07 -6.89 -11.49
C SER A 382 2.92 -7.36 -10.58
N MET A 383 1.78 -7.75 -11.16
CA MET A 383 0.67 -8.34 -10.39
C MET A 383 1.09 -9.60 -9.60
N LEU A 384 1.85 -10.49 -10.24
CA LEU A 384 2.37 -11.70 -9.58
C LEU A 384 3.40 -11.38 -8.49
N ALA A 385 4.22 -10.35 -8.69
CA ALA A 385 5.16 -9.88 -7.68
C ALA A 385 4.43 -9.35 -6.44
N ASP A 386 3.36 -8.59 -6.62
CA ASP A 386 2.49 -8.12 -5.53
C ASP A 386 1.90 -9.30 -4.76
N ILE A 387 1.22 -10.23 -5.45
CA ILE A 387 0.58 -11.39 -4.81
C ILE A 387 1.61 -12.26 -4.08
N LYS A 388 2.79 -12.48 -4.68
CA LYS A 388 3.87 -13.21 -4.02
C LYS A 388 4.29 -12.53 -2.72
N ASN A 389 4.46 -11.21 -2.75
CA ASN A 389 4.83 -10.46 -1.55
C ASN A 389 3.68 -10.43 -0.53
N PHE A 390 2.42 -10.35 -0.95
CA PHE A 390 1.29 -10.50 -0.02
C PHE A 390 1.39 -11.79 0.80
N LYS A 391 1.60 -12.93 0.13
CA LYS A 391 1.78 -14.21 0.83
C LYS A 391 3.04 -14.21 1.72
N LYS A 392 4.14 -13.60 1.25
CA LYS A 392 5.41 -13.51 2.00
C LYS A 392 5.29 -12.69 3.30
N TYR A 393 4.46 -11.66 3.28
CA TYR A 393 4.25 -10.73 4.40
C TYR A 393 2.91 -10.95 5.12
N ASN A 394 2.33 -12.16 4.99
CA ASN A 394 1.12 -12.61 5.70
C ASN A 394 -0.16 -11.79 5.40
N ILE A 395 -0.21 -11.08 4.27
CA ILE A 395 -1.40 -10.39 3.77
C ILE A 395 -2.33 -11.42 3.12
N ASN A 396 -3.63 -11.37 3.46
CA ASN A 396 -4.64 -12.31 2.94
C ASN A 396 -5.75 -11.65 2.12
N ALA A 397 -5.79 -10.31 2.09
CA ALA A 397 -6.84 -9.56 1.43
C ALA A 397 -6.30 -8.31 0.72
N VAL A 398 -6.98 -7.87 -0.32
CA VAL A 398 -6.71 -6.62 -1.04
C VAL A 398 -8.01 -5.86 -1.31
N ARG A 399 -7.97 -4.54 -1.20
CA ARG A 399 -9.02 -3.64 -1.71
C ARG A 399 -8.51 -2.97 -2.98
N THR A 400 -9.30 -3.00 -4.05
CA THR A 400 -8.93 -2.39 -5.34
C THR A 400 -9.20 -0.88 -5.30
N SER A 401 -8.30 -0.13 -4.66
CA SER A 401 -8.45 1.30 -4.45
C SER A 401 -8.22 2.08 -5.75
N HIS A 402 -9.16 2.89 -6.26
CA HIS A 402 -10.59 2.96 -5.93
C HIS A 402 -11.43 2.74 -7.17
N TYR A 403 -11.20 1.58 -7.78
CA TYR A 403 -11.75 1.19 -9.07
C TYR A 403 -11.54 -0.31 -9.31
N PRO A 404 -12.28 -0.91 -10.25
CA PRO A 404 -12.03 -2.27 -10.66
C PRO A 404 -10.68 -2.39 -11.37
N ASN A 405 -9.87 -3.37 -10.98
CA ASN A 405 -8.59 -3.67 -11.62
C ASN A 405 -8.77 -4.41 -12.95
N ASP A 406 -7.68 -4.71 -13.63
CA ASP A 406 -7.67 -5.59 -14.79
C ASP A 406 -8.28 -6.98 -14.46
N PRO A 407 -9.14 -7.58 -15.32
CA PRO A 407 -9.71 -8.91 -15.08
C PRO A 407 -8.69 -10.02 -14.74
N LEU A 408 -7.45 -9.92 -15.23
CA LEU A 408 -6.37 -10.84 -14.88
C LEU A 408 -6.05 -10.83 -13.38
N TRP A 409 -6.14 -9.67 -12.71
CA TRP A 409 -5.89 -9.54 -11.27
C TRP A 409 -6.75 -10.50 -10.45
N TYR A 410 -8.05 -10.55 -10.75
CA TYR A 410 -9.00 -11.40 -10.04
C TYR A 410 -8.76 -12.88 -10.29
N GLN A 411 -8.38 -13.26 -11.51
CA GLN A 411 -7.98 -14.64 -11.83
C GLN A 411 -6.74 -15.06 -11.02
N LEU A 412 -5.77 -14.16 -10.85
CA LEU A 412 -4.59 -14.42 -10.03
C LEU A 412 -4.97 -14.49 -8.52
N CYS A 413 -5.83 -13.60 -8.02
CA CYS A 413 -6.33 -13.66 -6.65
C CYS A 413 -7.11 -14.96 -6.36
N ASP A 414 -7.92 -15.43 -7.31
CA ASP A 414 -8.61 -16.72 -7.24
C ASP A 414 -7.61 -17.87 -7.13
N GLN A 415 -6.58 -17.86 -7.98
CA GLN A 415 -5.58 -18.92 -8.09
C GLN A 415 -4.68 -19.01 -6.85
N TYR A 416 -4.28 -17.87 -6.29
CA TYR A 416 -3.29 -17.80 -5.21
C TYR A 416 -3.90 -17.56 -3.82
N GLY A 417 -5.22 -17.40 -3.75
CA GLY A 417 -5.96 -17.25 -2.50
C GLY A 417 -5.70 -15.91 -1.85
N ILE A 418 -6.31 -14.87 -2.40
CA ILE A 418 -6.39 -13.52 -1.83
C ILE A 418 -7.87 -13.12 -1.83
N TYR A 419 -8.38 -12.67 -0.69
CA TYR A 419 -9.71 -12.09 -0.62
C TYR A 419 -9.72 -10.69 -1.25
N VAL A 420 -10.77 -10.36 -2.01
CA VAL A 420 -10.88 -9.08 -2.71
C VAL A 420 -12.12 -8.33 -2.24
N ILE A 421 -11.93 -7.05 -1.90
CA ILE A 421 -12.99 -6.04 -1.92
C ILE A 421 -12.89 -5.35 -3.29
N ASP A 422 -13.88 -5.60 -4.14
CA ASP A 422 -13.92 -5.08 -5.50
C ASP A 422 -14.75 -3.80 -5.54
N GLU A 423 -14.15 -2.70 -5.99
CA GLU A 423 -14.68 -1.35 -5.80
C GLU A 423 -15.05 -0.70 -7.12
N ALA A 424 -16.24 -0.10 -7.20
CA ALA A 424 -16.64 0.68 -8.36
C ALA A 424 -15.81 1.97 -8.51
N ASN A 425 -15.53 2.37 -9.75
CA ASN A 425 -14.80 3.60 -10.09
C ASN A 425 -15.68 4.85 -9.85
N ILE A 426 -15.92 5.19 -8.59
CA ILE A 426 -16.73 6.35 -8.17
C ILE A 426 -16.02 7.03 -7.00
N GLU A 427 -15.42 8.18 -7.26
CA GLU A 427 -14.89 9.10 -6.26
C GLU A 427 -15.10 10.54 -6.72
N SER A 428 -15.65 11.39 -5.84
CA SER A 428 -15.92 12.81 -6.13
C SER A 428 -15.49 13.71 -4.98
N HIS A 429 -14.29 13.45 -4.47
CA HIS A 429 -13.75 14.05 -3.25
C HIS A 429 -13.78 15.58 -3.33
N GLY A 430 -13.42 16.19 -4.45
CA GLY A 430 -13.40 17.64 -4.66
C GLY A 430 -14.78 18.33 -4.57
N TYR A 431 -15.90 17.60 -4.71
CA TYR A 431 -17.24 18.13 -4.42
C TYR A 431 -17.57 18.16 -2.93
N GLY A 432 -16.80 17.45 -2.12
CA GLY A 432 -17.05 17.28 -0.71
C GLY A 432 -18.38 16.58 -0.43
N TYR A 433 -18.77 16.60 0.84
CA TYR A 433 -19.83 15.73 1.34
C TYR A 433 -21.11 16.49 1.71
N ASN A 434 -21.05 17.82 1.76
CA ASN A 434 -22.16 18.66 2.21
C ASN A 434 -23.46 18.39 1.43
N LYS A 435 -24.57 18.46 2.15
CA LYS A 435 -25.90 18.28 1.59
C LYS A 435 -26.18 19.33 0.51
N GLY A 436 -26.55 18.86 -0.68
CA GLY A 436 -26.82 19.73 -1.84
C GLY A 436 -25.58 20.14 -2.65
N GLU A 437 -24.38 19.74 -2.22
CA GLU A 437 -23.13 19.95 -2.97
C GLU A 437 -22.59 18.63 -3.54
N THR A 438 -22.70 17.53 -2.78
CA THR A 438 -22.21 16.20 -3.19
C THR A 438 -22.94 15.63 -4.42
N LEU A 439 -22.17 15.05 -5.35
CA LEU A 439 -22.70 14.36 -6.53
C LEU A 439 -23.46 13.08 -6.18
N ALA A 440 -23.33 12.55 -4.96
CA ALA A 440 -24.16 11.45 -4.46
C ALA A 440 -25.64 11.80 -4.30
N GLN A 441 -25.99 13.08 -4.32
CA GLN A 441 -27.36 13.59 -4.20
C GLN A 441 -27.85 14.28 -5.47
N ASP A 442 -27.01 14.44 -6.48
CA ASP A 442 -27.38 15.10 -7.73
C ASP A 442 -28.06 14.10 -8.68
N PRO A 443 -29.35 14.26 -9.02
CA PRO A 443 -30.05 13.35 -9.91
C PRO A 443 -29.45 13.29 -11.32
N GLN A 444 -28.67 14.29 -11.75
CA GLN A 444 -27.97 14.26 -13.04
C GLN A 444 -26.96 13.12 -13.12
N PHE A 445 -26.36 12.72 -12.01
CA PHE A 445 -25.33 11.68 -11.95
C PHE A 445 -25.87 10.29 -11.53
N GLN A 446 -27.19 10.16 -11.29
CA GLN A 446 -27.78 8.92 -10.77
C GLN A 446 -27.55 7.72 -11.71
N GLU A 447 -27.74 7.91 -13.01
CA GLU A 447 -27.54 6.84 -14.01
C GLU A 447 -26.07 6.44 -14.11
N MET A 448 -25.15 7.42 -14.02
CA MET A 448 -23.71 7.16 -14.06
C MET A 448 -23.22 6.35 -12.85
N HIS A 449 -23.73 6.65 -11.64
CA HIS A 449 -23.43 5.84 -10.45
C HIS A 449 -23.89 4.39 -10.63
N LEU A 450 -25.14 4.21 -11.07
CA LEU A 450 -25.69 2.87 -11.32
C LEU A 450 -24.91 2.13 -12.39
N ASN A 451 -24.58 2.79 -13.51
CA ASN A 451 -23.84 2.20 -14.61
C ASN A 451 -22.46 1.70 -14.17
N ARG A 452 -21.67 2.53 -13.48
CA ARG A 452 -20.33 2.19 -13.00
C ARG A 452 -20.36 0.98 -12.05
N ILE A 453 -21.31 0.95 -11.11
CA ILE A 453 -21.49 -0.17 -10.17
C ILE A 453 -21.96 -1.44 -10.90
N GLN A 454 -22.91 -1.33 -11.82
CA GLN A 454 -23.40 -2.48 -12.58
C GLN A 454 -22.31 -3.12 -13.45
N ARG A 455 -21.42 -2.31 -14.05
CA ARG A 455 -20.32 -2.80 -14.88
C ARG A 455 -19.35 -3.65 -14.08
N VAL A 456 -18.97 -3.23 -12.86
CA VAL A 456 -18.10 -4.02 -11.97
C VAL A 456 -18.76 -5.33 -11.57
N VAL A 457 -19.95 -5.26 -10.96
CA VAL A 457 -20.62 -6.44 -10.41
C VAL A 457 -20.93 -7.45 -11.52
N LYS A 458 -21.39 -6.99 -12.70
CA LYS A 458 -21.68 -7.90 -13.82
C LYS A 458 -20.40 -8.57 -14.34
N ARG A 459 -19.28 -7.84 -14.44
CA ARG A 459 -17.99 -8.35 -14.96
C ARG A 459 -17.39 -9.41 -14.05
N ASP A 460 -17.44 -9.18 -12.73
CA ASP A 460 -16.60 -9.91 -11.77
C ASP A 460 -17.36 -10.92 -10.89
N ILE A 461 -18.67 -11.07 -11.07
CA ILE A 461 -19.55 -11.93 -10.24
C ILE A 461 -19.08 -13.38 -10.07
N ASN A 462 -18.34 -13.92 -11.04
CA ASN A 462 -17.89 -15.32 -11.06
C ASN A 462 -16.60 -15.55 -10.25
N HIS A 463 -15.89 -14.50 -9.81
CA HIS A 463 -14.63 -14.65 -9.09
C HIS A 463 -14.85 -15.04 -7.61
N PRO A 464 -14.38 -16.22 -7.15
CA PRO A 464 -14.48 -16.62 -5.75
C PRO A 464 -13.65 -15.75 -4.80
N SER A 465 -12.62 -15.06 -5.29
CA SER A 465 -11.81 -14.12 -4.51
C SER A 465 -12.59 -12.90 -4.04
N VAL A 466 -13.51 -12.38 -4.86
CA VAL A 466 -14.35 -11.23 -4.50
C VAL A 466 -15.31 -11.65 -3.40
N ILE A 467 -15.11 -11.18 -2.17
CA ILE A 467 -15.97 -11.48 -1.02
C ILE A 467 -16.92 -10.33 -0.69
N ILE A 468 -16.59 -9.10 -1.09
CA ILE A 468 -17.36 -7.89 -0.78
C ILE A 468 -17.40 -7.01 -2.03
N TRP A 469 -18.56 -6.42 -2.30
CA TRP A 469 -18.71 -5.33 -3.28
C TRP A 469 -18.58 -3.99 -2.59
N SER A 470 -17.72 -3.10 -3.09
CA SER A 470 -17.64 -1.71 -2.66
C SER A 470 -18.24 -0.78 -3.71
N MET A 471 -19.11 0.14 -3.29
CA MET A 471 -19.82 1.03 -4.23
C MET A 471 -19.00 2.25 -4.67
N GLY A 472 -17.82 2.48 -4.10
CA GLY A 472 -16.94 3.61 -4.41
C GLY A 472 -16.19 4.09 -3.17
N ASN A 473 -15.52 5.23 -3.29
CA ASN A 473 -14.73 5.87 -2.24
C ASN A 473 -15.09 7.35 -2.15
N GLU A 474 -15.09 7.92 -0.94
CA GLU A 474 -15.13 9.38 -0.68
C GLU A 474 -15.99 10.23 -1.65
N ALA A 475 -17.18 9.74 -2.01
CA ALA A 475 -18.08 10.41 -2.95
C ALA A 475 -19.30 11.05 -2.25
N GLY A 476 -19.23 11.25 -0.93
CA GLY A 476 -20.36 11.65 -0.09
C GLY A 476 -21.39 10.54 0.09
N SER A 477 -22.61 10.85 0.53
CA SER A 477 -23.69 9.83 0.55
C SER A 477 -25.05 10.44 0.24
N GLY A 478 -25.92 9.66 -0.41
CA GLY A 478 -27.17 10.16 -0.94
C GLY A 478 -27.97 9.15 -1.75
N SER A 479 -29.01 9.64 -2.41
CA SER A 479 -29.96 8.86 -3.21
C SER A 479 -29.29 8.04 -4.31
N ASN A 480 -28.17 8.52 -4.86
CA ASN A 480 -27.49 7.86 -5.98
C ASN A 480 -26.82 6.54 -5.57
N PHE A 481 -26.63 6.28 -4.27
CA PHE A 481 -26.13 5.00 -3.76
C PHE A 481 -27.25 4.05 -3.30
N VAL A 482 -28.49 4.51 -3.17
CA VAL A 482 -29.63 3.68 -2.71
C VAL A 482 -30.05 2.68 -3.79
N THR A 483 -30.22 3.17 -5.02
CA THR A 483 -30.63 2.32 -6.15
C THR A 483 -29.57 1.24 -6.43
N PRO A 484 -28.27 1.56 -6.52
CA PRO A 484 -27.23 0.54 -6.69
C PRO A 484 -27.15 -0.45 -5.52
N TYR A 485 -27.22 -0.02 -4.26
CA TYR A 485 -27.20 -0.93 -3.10
C TYR A 485 -28.29 -1.99 -3.18
N ASN A 486 -29.53 -1.58 -3.45
CA ASN A 486 -30.65 -2.50 -3.60
C ASN A 486 -30.48 -3.42 -4.82
N TRP A 487 -30.00 -2.87 -5.94
CA TRP A 487 -29.75 -3.63 -7.15
C TRP A 487 -28.69 -4.73 -6.94
N ILE A 488 -27.61 -4.45 -6.20
CA ILE A 488 -26.59 -5.44 -5.88
C ILE A 488 -27.21 -6.61 -5.12
N HIS A 489 -28.02 -6.34 -4.08
CA HIS A 489 -28.64 -7.41 -3.30
C HIS A 489 -29.68 -8.23 -4.08
N GLU A 490 -30.33 -7.64 -5.08
CA GLU A 490 -31.22 -8.37 -6.00
C GLU A 490 -30.41 -9.22 -7.00
N TYR A 491 -29.28 -8.72 -7.50
CA TYR A 491 -28.49 -9.35 -8.54
C TYR A 491 -27.50 -10.41 -8.01
N ASP A 492 -26.86 -10.14 -6.88
CA ASP A 492 -25.92 -11.02 -6.18
C ASP A 492 -26.19 -11.05 -4.67
N PRO A 493 -27.09 -11.94 -4.20
CA PRO A 493 -27.37 -12.09 -2.78
C PRO A 493 -26.24 -12.80 -2.00
N ASN A 494 -25.18 -13.26 -2.66
CA ASN A 494 -24.13 -14.11 -2.06
C ASN A 494 -22.90 -13.32 -1.57
N ARG A 495 -22.96 -11.98 -1.59
CA ARG A 495 -21.88 -11.09 -1.16
C ARG A 495 -22.43 -9.88 -0.39
N PRO A 496 -21.80 -9.49 0.74
CA PRO A 496 -22.11 -8.23 1.41
C PRO A 496 -21.69 -7.00 0.59
N VAL A 497 -22.33 -5.86 0.88
CA VAL A 497 -22.02 -4.56 0.26
C VAL A 497 -21.39 -3.59 1.26
N HIS A 498 -20.26 -3.02 0.86
CA HIS A 498 -19.48 -2.01 1.57
C HIS A 498 -19.63 -0.63 0.92
N TYR A 499 -19.75 0.41 1.75
CA TYR A 499 -19.51 1.80 1.33
C TYR A 499 -19.24 2.65 2.57
N GLU A 500 -18.05 3.24 2.65
CA GLU A 500 -17.58 3.81 3.92
C GLU A 500 -18.38 5.03 4.37
N ARG A 501 -18.67 5.96 3.44
CA ARG A 501 -19.41 7.21 3.73
C ARG A 501 -20.87 7.00 4.16
N ALA A 502 -21.34 5.75 4.11
CA ALA A 502 -22.67 5.36 4.60
C ALA A 502 -22.76 5.33 6.13
N GLY A 503 -21.68 4.93 6.83
CA GLY A 503 -21.68 4.68 8.28
C GLY A 503 -22.88 3.86 8.78
N ARG A 504 -23.39 4.19 9.98
CA ARG A 504 -24.77 3.85 10.40
C ARG A 504 -25.73 4.92 9.89
N ALA A 505 -26.94 4.52 9.54
CA ALA A 505 -28.03 5.41 9.10
C ALA A 505 -28.28 6.65 10.00
N ASN A 506 -27.91 6.61 11.28
CA ASN A 506 -28.05 7.75 12.21
C ASN A 506 -26.73 8.49 12.47
N ASP A 507 -25.60 7.97 11.99
CA ASP A 507 -24.26 8.54 12.14
C ASP A 507 -23.77 9.20 10.84
N SER A 508 -24.35 8.89 9.67
CA SER A 508 -24.12 9.65 8.44
C SER A 508 -24.85 11.00 8.52
N ILE A 509 -24.07 12.08 8.39
CA ILE A 509 -24.58 13.45 8.30
C ILE A 509 -25.35 13.73 7.00
N HIS A 510 -25.33 12.81 6.03
CA HIS A 510 -25.81 13.07 4.66
C HIS A 510 -26.93 12.14 4.18
N TYR A 511 -27.06 10.90 4.69
CA TYR A 511 -28.18 10.01 4.34
C TYR A 511 -28.62 9.09 5.49
N LYS A 512 -29.95 8.91 5.66
CA LYS A 512 -30.58 8.19 6.80
C LYS A 512 -31.02 6.75 6.53
N GLY A 513 -30.70 6.17 5.37
CA GLY A 513 -31.04 4.79 5.03
C GLY A 513 -29.84 3.85 5.11
N ARG A 514 -30.10 2.54 5.09
CA ARG A 514 -29.06 1.51 5.01
C ARG A 514 -28.60 1.39 3.56
N ILE A 515 -27.33 1.69 3.31
CA ILE A 515 -26.65 1.49 2.02
C ILE A 515 -25.29 0.79 2.21
N THR A 516 -25.12 0.08 3.33
CA THR A 516 -23.96 -0.77 3.61
C THR A 516 -24.28 -1.83 4.66
N ASP A 517 -23.61 -2.99 4.54
CA ASP A 517 -23.67 -4.12 5.46
C ASP A 517 -22.50 -4.14 6.45
N ILE A 518 -21.47 -3.35 6.21
CA ILE A 518 -20.22 -3.29 6.98
C ILE A 518 -20.03 -1.84 7.44
N VAL A 519 -19.57 -1.62 8.68
CA VAL A 519 -19.11 -0.29 9.12
C VAL A 519 -17.61 -0.24 8.93
N SER A 520 -17.12 0.77 8.21
CA SER A 520 -15.78 0.69 7.66
C SER A 520 -14.97 1.98 7.70
N TRP A 521 -15.10 2.73 8.77
CA TRP A 521 -14.50 4.06 8.88
C TRP A 521 -13.00 4.08 8.56
N MET A 522 -12.55 5.12 7.85
CA MET A 522 -11.14 5.33 7.51
C MET A 522 -10.40 5.99 8.68
N TYR A 523 -9.21 5.48 9.05
CA TYR A 523 -8.25 6.12 9.98
C TYR A 523 -8.76 6.43 11.40
N HIS A 524 -9.90 5.88 11.81
CA HIS A 524 -10.41 6.07 13.17
C HIS A 524 -9.62 5.23 14.19
N GLU A 525 -9.15 5.88 15.25
CA GLU A 525 -8.52 5.23 16.40
C GLU A 525 -9.47 4.23 17.07
N GLN A 526 -8.90 3.19 17.69
CA GLN A 526 -9.65 2.07 18.27
C GLN A 526 -10.61 2.54 19.39
N ASN A 527 -10.14 3.46 20.22
CA ASN A 527 -10.95 4.07 21.30
C ASN A 527 -12.13 4.90 20.77
N ASP A 528 -11.99 5.52 19.60
CA ASP A 528 -13.09 6.24 18.95
C ASP A 528 -14.14 5.27 18.40
N VAL A 529 -13.70 4.16 17.80
CA VAL A 529 -14.58 3.08 17.34
C VAL A 529 -15.34 2.46 18.51
N ASP A 530 -14.68 2.19 19.64
CA ASP A 530 -15.32 1.64 20.83
C ASP A 530 -16.47 2.55 21.32
N LYS A 531 -16.16 3.83 21.52
CA LYS A 531 -17.09 4.82 22.10
C LYS A 531 -18.21 5.22 21.15
N ARG A 532 -17.88 5.49 19.88
CA ARG A 532 -18.85 6.02 18.91
C ARG A 532 -19.63 4.94 18.19
N TYR A 533 -19.04 3.77 17.98
CA TYR A 533 -19.69 2.67 17.28
C TYR A 533 -20.10 1.54 18.23
N PHE A 534 -19.16 0.80 18.81
CA PHE A 534 -19.49 -0.45 19.49
C PHE A 534 -20.39 -0.27 20.72
N GLU A 535 -20.18 0.74 21.56
CA GLU A 535 -21.06 1.04 22.71
C GLU A 535 -22.52 1.26 22.32
N ARG A 536 -22.76 1.85 21.14
CA ARG A 536 -24.11 2.08 20.60
C ARG A 536 -24.65 0.81 19.96
N ASP A 537 -23.82 0.14 19.16
CA ASP A 537 -24.22 -1.01 18.37
C ASP A 537 -24.49 -2.26 19.21
N ASN A 538 -23.76 -2.43 20.33
CA ASN A 538 -23.95 -3.52 21.30
C ASN A 538 -25.35 -3.50 21.95
N LYS A 539 -26.08 -2.38 21.89
CA LYS A 539 -27.45 -2.27 22.41
C LYS A 539 -28.49 -2.81 21.44
N LYS A 540 -28.11 -3.13 20.20
CA LYS A 540 -29.01 -3.68 19.17
C LYS A 540 -29.07 -5.21 19.22
N PRO A 541 -30.16 -5.81 18.72
CA PRO A 541 -30.20 -7.26 18.49
C PRO A 541 -29.02 -7.71 17.63
N LEU A 542 -28.49 -8.91 17.91
CA LEU A 542 -27.32 -9.45 17.21
C LEU A 542 -27.51 -9.53 15.68
N SER A 543 -28.76 -9.74 15.21
CA SER A 543 -29.13 -9.74 13.80
C SER A 543 -29.07 -8.37 13.12
N GLU A 544 -29.03 -7.28 13.88
CA GLU A 544 -28.91 -5.90 13.38
C GLU A 544 -27.51 -5.32 13.55
N GLN A 545 -26.66 -5.99 14.34
CA GLN A 545 -25.26 -5.64 14.52
C GLN A 545 -24.49 -5.86 13.21
N ARG A 546 -23.46 -5.04 12.96
CA ARG A 546 -22.61 -5.13 11.77
C ARG A 546 -21.15 -5.26 12.18
N PRO A 547 -20.30 -5.90 11.36
CA PRO A 547 -18.86 -5.90 11.61
C PRO A 547 -18.29 -4.50 11.46
N PHE A 548 -17.16 -4.28 12.13
CA PHE A 548 -16.27 -3.15 11.89
C PHE A 548 -15.03 -3.65 11.14
N ILE A 549 -14.72 -3.03 10.00
CA ILE A 549 -13.56 -3.36 9.16
C ILE A 549 -13.03 -2.04 8.61
N TRP A 550 -11.85 -1.58 9.03
CA TRP A 550 -11.27 -0.37 8.43
C TRP A 550 -11.10 -0.58 6.93
N CYS A 551 -11.73 0.24 6.08
CA CYS A 551 -11.39 0.22 4.66
C CYS A 551 -10.01 0.85 4.42
N GLU A 552 -9.56 1.74 5.32
CA GLU A 552 -8.22 2.32 5.37
C GLU A 552 -7.79 2.55 6.83
N TYR A 553 -6.58 2.14 7.20
CA TYR A 553 -5.94 2.42 8.49
C TYR A 553 -4.42 2.36 8.36
N SER A 554 -3.69 2.77 9.40
CA SER A 554 -2.21 2.70 9.44
C SER A 554 -1.57 3.31 8.17
N HIS A 555 -1.81 4.59 7.94
CA HIS A 555 -1.29 5.33 6.78
C HIS A 555 0.25 5.22 6.70
N ALA A 556 0.78 4.56 5.68
CA ALA A 556 2.17 4.11 5.58
C ALA A 556 3.10 5.11 4.86
N MET A 557 2.70 6.38 4.76
CA MET A 557 3.49 7.46 4.15
C MET A 557 4.88 7.62 4.75
N GLY A 558 5.90 7.37 3.93
CA GLY A 558 7.30 7.40 4.33
C GLY A 558 7.61 6.46 5.51
N ASN A 559 8.25 7.00 6.54
CA ASN A 559 8.61 6.30 7.78
C ASN A 559 7.45 6.34 8.77
N SER A 560 6.52 5.38 8.63
CA SER A 560 5.25 5.35 9.37
C SER A 560 4.93 3.94 9.91
N SER A 561 3.65 3.59 10.04
CA SER A 561 3.14 2.31 10.54
C SER A 561 3.59 1.99 11.98
N GLY A 562 3.68 3.04 12.81
CA GLY A 562 3.79 2.92 14.27
C GLY A 562 2.51 2.34 14.87
N ASN A 563 2.59 1.88 16.12
CA ASN A 563 1.49 1.30 16.93
C ASN A 563 0.75 0.10 16.26
N PHE A 564 1.27 -0.46 15.16
CA PHE A 564 0.58 -1.48 14.37
C PHE A 564 0.19 -2.72 15.18
N LYS A 565 0.99 -3.06 16.19
CA LYS A 565 0.67 -4.13 17.14
C LYS A 565 -0.60 -3.82 17.95
N ASP A 566 -0.82 -2.58 18.35
CA ASP A 566 -1.93 -2.18 19.21
C ASP A 566 -3.26 -2.25 18.47
N TYR A 567 -3.28 -1.88 17.18
CA TYR A 567 -4.41 -2.17 16.27
C TYR A 567 -4.82 -3.63 16.35
N TRP A 568 -3.86 -4.55 16.26
CA TRP A 568 -4.15 -5.98 16.17
C TRP A 568 -4.43 -6.65 17.50
N ASP A 569 -3.88 -6.14 18.58
CA ASP A 569 -4.30 -6.54 19.92
C ASP A 569 -5.76 -6.12 20.17
N TRP A 570 -6.15 -4.94 19.69
CA TRP A 570 -7.55 -4.50 19.74
C TRP A 570 -8.47 -5.36 18.84
N VAL A 571 -8.08 -5.64 17.59
CA VAL A 571 -8.84 -6.53 16.69
C VAL A 571 -9.05 -7.90 17.33
N ARG A 572 -7.99 -8.51 17.88
CA ARG A 572 -8.06 -9.84 18.51
C ARG A 572 -8.88 -9.87 19.80
N SER A 573 -9.12 -8.72 20.43
CA SER A 573 -9.97 -8.60 21.63
C SER A 573 -11.44 -8.31 21.33
N HIS A 574 -11.78 -7.94 20.09
CA HIS A 574 -13.14 -7.56 19.68
C HIS A 574 -13.67 -8.47 18.56
N PRO A 575 -14.59 -9.42 18.84
CA PRO A 575 -15.06 -10.38 17.83
C PRO A 575 -15.64 -9.73 16.55
N ARG A 576 -16.23 -8.54 16.65
CA ARG A 576 -16.81 -7.81 15.51
C ARG A 576 -15.82 -6.86 14.82
N ALA A 577 -14.63 -6.66 15.35
CA ALA A 577 -13.54 -6.00 14.65
C ALA A 577 -12.78 -7.07 13.86
N GLN A 578 -12.80 -6.99 12.53
CA GLN A 578 -12.25 -8.06 11.69
C GLN A 578 -11.04 -7.59 10.87
N GLY A 579 -10.25 -6.67 11.44
CA GLY A 579 -9.07 -6.10 10.80
C GLY A 579 -9.44 -4.98 9.83
N GLY A 580 -8.72 -4.91 8.71
CA GLY A 580 -8.87 -3.83 7.75
C GLY A 580 -7.79 -3.83 6.68
N PHE A 581 -7.70 -2.73 5.94
CA PHE A 581 -6.79 -2.58 4.81
C PHE A 581 -5.84 -1.41 5.04
N ILE A 582 -4.54 -1.71 5.08
CA ILE A 582 -3.49 -0.69 5.25
C ILE A 582 -3.52 0.27 4.05
N TRP A 583 -3.32 1.57 4.26
CA TRP A 583 -3.10 2.54 3.19
C TRP A 583 -1.60 2.89 3.07
N ASP A 584 -0.87 2.44 2.06
CA ASP A 584 -1.26 1.51 1.00
C ASP A 584 -0.10 0.56 0.60
N TRP A 585 -0.22 -0.12 -0.53
CA TRP A 585 0.74 -1.14 -0.93
C TRP A 585 2.06 -0.57 -1.45
N MET A 586 2.02 0.38 -2.38
CA MET A 586 3.21 0.84 -3.12
C MET A 586 3.19 2.35 -3.29
N ASP A 587 4.34 2.99 -3.04
CA ASP A 587 4.53 4.40 -3.38
C ASP A 587 4.27 4.65 -4.86
N GLN A 588 3.43 5.63 -5.18
CA GLN A 588 3.12 6.00 -6.56
C GLN A 588 4.19 6.90 -7.18
N GLY A 589 5.48 6.69 -6.90
CA GLY A 589 6.57 7.44 -7.53
C GLY A 589 6.75 7.05 -9.01
N LEU A 590 6.97 8.03 -9.89
CA LEU A 590 7.26 7.82 -11.31
C LEU A 590 8.77 7.90 -11.57
N GLU A 591 9.35 6.88 -12.21
CA GLU A 591 10.79 6.82 -12.47
C GLU A 591 11.22 7.98 -13.37
N GLN A 592 12.23 8.73 -12.93
CA GLN A 592 12.90 9.79 -13.68
C GLN A 592 14.41 9.60 -13.61
N THR A 593 15.13 10.31 -14.48
CA THR A 593 16.60 10.26 -14.54
C THR A 593 17.15 11.67 -14.53
N THR A 594 18.13 11.93 -13.65
CA THR A 594 18.82 13.21 -13.58
C THR A 594 19.67 13.46 -14.83
N SER A 595 20.14 14.69 -15.01
CA SER A 595 21.07 15.04 -16.11
C SER A 595 22.39 14.26 -16.11
N THR A 596 22.77 13.67 -14.97
CA THR A 596 23.98 12.82 -14.82
C THR A 596 23.71 11.33 -15.01
N GLY A 597 22.46 10.93 -15.23
CA GLY A 597 22.07 9.52 -15.44
C GLY A 597 21.66 8.76 -14.19
N GLU A 598 21.51 9.44 -13.04
CA GLU A 598 21.05 8.81 -11.80
C GLU A 598 19.52 8.70 -11.78
N LYS A 599 18.99 7.52 -11.44
CA LYS A 599 17.55 7.29 -11.36
C LYS A 599 17.00 7.76 -10.02
N TYR A 600 15.81 8.36 -10.05
CA TYR A 600 15.02 8.68 -8.86
C TYR A 600 13.53 8.49 -9.17
N PHE A 601 12.70 8.57 -8.14
CA PHE A 601 11.25 8.52 -8.30
C PHE A 601 10.69 9.90 -8.00
N ALA A 602 10.06 10.48 -9.02
CA ALA A 602 9.41 11.77 -8.96
C ALA A 602 8.00 11.65 -8.39
N TYR A 603 7.53 12.71 -7.76
CA TYR A 603 6.19 12.85 -7.20
C TYR A 603 5.58 14.20 -7.60
N GLY A 604 4.39 14.55 -7.10
CA GLY A 604 3.71 15.80 -7.48
C GLY A 604 4.61 17.02 -7.33
N GLY A 605 4.56 17.91 -8.31
CA GLY A 605 5.41 19.10 -8.40
C GLY A 605 6.67 18.93 -9.25
N ASP A 606 7.04 17.69 -9.63
CA ASP A 606 8.19 17.45 -10.51
C ASP A 606 7.85 17.55 -12.02
N PHE A 607 6.57 17.38 -12.38
CA PHE A 607 6.12 17.32 -13.77
C PHE A 607 5.28 18.52 -14.17
N GLU A 608 4.50 19.02 -13.21
CA GLU A 608 3.53 20.07 -13.38
C GLU A 608 4.21 21.42 -13.68
N PRO A 609 3.77 22.16 -14.71
CA PRO A 609 4.24 23.52 -14.96
C PRO A 609 3.90 24.47 -13.80
N GLU A 610 4.65 25.57 -13.71
CA GLU A 610 4.41 26.62 -12.71
C GLU A 610 2.94 27.10 -12.73
N GLY A 611 2.29 27.10 -11.56
CA GLY A 611 0.92 27.53 -11.37
C GLY A 611 -0.14 26.41 -11.46
N VAL A 612 0.25 25.21 -11.88
CA VAL A 612 -0.59 24.01 -11.74
C VAL A 612 -0.47 23.50 -10.30
N HIS A 613 -1.61 23.24 -9.66
CA HIS A 613 -1.64 22.69 -8.31
C HIS A 613 -1.17 21.24 -8.29
N SER A 614 -0.45 20.85 -7.23
CA SER A 614 -0.02 19.48 -6.94
C SER A 614 0.09 19.27 -5.44
N ASP A 615 -0.15 18.04 -4.97
CA ASP A 615 -0.11 17.67 -3.53
C ASP A 615 1.23 17.05 -3.09
N GLU A 616 2.34 17.48 -3.73
CA GLU A 616 3.70 17.08 -3.38
C GLU A 616 3.86 15.54 -3.28
N ASN A 617 4.47 15.03 -2.21
CA ASN A 617 4.73 13.61 -2.01
C ASN A 617 3.55 12.83 -1.39
N PHE A 618 2.34 13.39 -1.33
CA PHE A 618 1.18 12.70 -0.74
C PHE A 618 0.80 11.40 -1.49
N CYS A 619 1.38 11.14 -2.66
CA CYS A 619 1.24 9.89 -3.41
C CYS A 619 2.16 8.75 -2.92
N ALA A 620 3.03 9.01 -1.94
CA ALA A 620 4.06 8.09 -1.45
C ALA A 620 3.66 7.44 -0.12
N ASN A 621 2.65 6.57 -0.19
CA ASN A 621 1.96 5.99 0.97
C ASN A 621 2.26 4.50 1.21
N GLY A 622 3.25 3.94 0.50
CA GLY A 622 3.39 2.50 0.35
C GLY A 622 4.13 1.81 1.50
N LEU A 623 3.74 0.57 1.78
CA LEU A 623 4.58 -0.41 2.50
C LEU A 623 5.76 -0.90 1.63
N MET A 624 5.66 -0.74 0.31
CA MET A 624 6.70 -0.96 -0.68
C MET A 624 7.07 0.37 -1.33
N GLY A 625 8.36 0.64 -1.48
CA GLY A 625 8.82 1.77 -2.28
C GLY A 625 8.58 1.53 -3.78
N SER A 626 8.61 2.59 -4.58
CA SER A 626 8.51 2.51 -6.05
C SER A 626 9.66 1.71 -6.69
N ASP A 627 10.77 1.51 -5.96
CA ASP A 627 11.88 0.64 -6.35
C ASP A 627 11.66 -0.85 -6.02
N LEU A 628 10.44 -1.21 -5.59
CA LEU A 628 10.02 -2.54 -5.14
C LEU A 628 10.77 -3.03 -3.88
N ARG A 629 11.43 -2.14 -3.13
CA ARG A 629 12.02 -2.51 -1.84
C ARG A 629 10.98 -2.36 -0.72
N PRO A 630 10.94 -3.31 0.23
CA PRO A 630 10.04 -3.20 1.37
C PRO A 630 10.48 -2.04 2.27
N HIS A 631 9.55 -1.15 2.62
CA HIS A 631 9.79 -0.21 3.71
C HIS A 631 9.88 -0.98 5.05
N PRO A 632 10.66 -0.46 6.03
CA PRO A 632 10.78 -1.08 7.35
C PRO A 632 9.45 -1.44 8.02
N GLY A 633 8.39 -0.64 7.82
CA GLY A 633 7.05 -0.91 8.36
C GLY A 633 6.45 -2.24 7.91
N LEU A 634 6.75 -2.71 6.69
CA LEU A 634 6.24 -3.98 6.17
C LEU A 634 6.73 -5.20 6.96
N PHE A 635 7.91 -5.13 7.58
CA PHE A 635 8.38 -6.21 8.45
C PHE A 635 7.58 -6.29 9.75
N GLU A 636 7.17 -5.15 10.31
CA GLU A 636 6.26 -5.08 11.46
C GLU A 636 4.90 -5.67 11.09
N VAL A 637 4.36 -5.30 9.92
CA VAL A 637 3.12 -5.87 9.39
C VAL A 637 3.21 -7.39 9.29
N LYS A 638 4.28 -7.94 8.70
CA LYS A 638 4.49 -9.40 8.59
C LYS A 638 4.48 -10.09 9.95
N LYS A 639 5.15 -9.52 10.95
CA LYS A 639 5.20 -10.06 12.32
C LYS A 639 3.82 -10.07 12.97
N VAL A 640 3.07 -8.98 12.84
CA VAL A 640 1.77 -8.80 13.50
C VAL A 640 0.66 -9.58 12.79
N TYR A 641 0.70 -9.67 11.44
CA TYR A 641 -0.23 -10.44 10.61
C TYR A 641 0.00 -11.95 10.63
N GLN A 642 1.07 -12.47 11.23
CA GLN A 642 1.36 -13.91 11.20
C GLN A 642 0.18 -14.76 11.75
N ASN A 643 -0.11 -15.89 11.10
CA ASN A 643 -1.28 -16.73 11.43
C ASN A 643 -1.01 -17.82 12.48
N VAL A 644 0.19 -17.84 13.06
CA VAL A 644 0.53 -18.72 14.18
C VAL A 644 1.17 -17.86 15.25
N LEU A 645 0.55 -17.82 16.44
CA LEU A 645 1.00 -16.98 17.54
C LEU A 645 1.68 -17.84 18.60
N PHE A 646 2.67 -17.25 19.27
CA PHE A 646 3.40 -17.91 20.35
C PHE A 646 3.19 -17.12 21.64
N SER A 647 3.03 -17.82 22.75
CA SER A 647 3.04 -17.21 24.08
C SER A 647 3.89 -18.01 25.05
N LYS A 648 4.50 -17.31 26.02
CA LYS A 648 5.29 -17.91 27.10
C LYS A 648 4.37 -18.17 28.29
N LEU A 649 4.26 -19.42 28.72
CA LEU A 649 3.48 -19.79 29.92
C LEU A 649 4.38 -19.81 31.17
N ASP A 650 5.59 -20.33 31.02
CA ASP A 650 6.67 -20.30 32.01
C ASP A 650 8.05 -20.32 31.31
N ASN A 651 9.15 -20.51 32.03
CA ASN A 651 10.50 -20.51 31.44
C ASN A 651 10.78 -21.67 30.48
N THR A 652 10.01 -22.74 30.54
CA THR A 652 10.19 -23.99 29.79
C THR A 652 8.99 -24.35 28.93
N THR A 653 7.80 -23.87 29.28
CA THR A 653 6.54 -24.18 28.58
C THR A 653 6.04 -22.98 27.78
N TYR A 654 5.75 -23.23 26.51
CA TYR A 654 5.25 -22.27 25.54
C TYR A 654 3.95 -22.78 24.92
N GLU A 655 3.12 -21.89 24.41
CA GLU A 655 1.89 -22.24 23.69
C GLU A 655 1.97 -21.73 22.26
N ILE A 656 1.59 -22.58 21.31
CA ILE A 656 1.44 -22.28 19.89
C ILE A 656 -0.07 -22.25 19.59
N PHE A 657 -0.56 -21.13 19.09
CA PHE A 657 -1.95 -20.96 18.67
C PHE A 657 -2.04 -20.85 17.15
N ASN A 658 -2.87 -21.69 16.53
CA ASN A 658 -3.17 -21.61 15.10
C ASN A 658 -4.35 -20.64 14.88
N GLU A 659 -4.05 -19.43 14.40
CA GLU A 659 -5.05 -18.39 14.09
C GLU A 659 -5.69 -18.58 12.69
N ASN A 660 -5.22 -19.56 11.89
CA ASN A 660 -5.88 -19.91 10.63
C ASN A 660 -7.28 -20.48 10.88
N PHE A 661 -8.17 -20.34 9.90
CA PHE A 661 -9.56 -20.82 9.96
C PHE A 661 -9.80 -22.10 9.16
N PHE A 662 -8.97 -22.40 8.16
CA PHE A 662 -9.21 -23.51 7.23
C PHE A 662 -8.01 -24.46 7.08
N THR A 663 -6.82 -24.08 7.58
CA THR A 663 -5.58 -24.84 7.40
C THR A 663 -4.90 -25.17 8.72
N THR A 664 -4.31 -26.37 8.80
CA THR A 664 -3.52 -26.81 9.96
C THR A 664 -2.10 -26.26 9.92
N THR A 665 -1.35 -26.40 11.00
CA THR A 665 0.08 -25.99 11.03
C THR A 665 1.04 -27.02 10.40
N GLU A 666 0.54 -28.05 9.71
CA GLU A 666 1.38 -29.14 9.17
C GLU A 666 2.48 -28.67 8.22
N GLN A 667 2.23 -27.56 7.52
CA GLN A 667 3.16 -26.97 6.55
C GLN A 667 4.42 -26.38 7.19
N TYR A 668 4.42 -26.15 8.50
CA TYR A 668 5.53 -25.52 9.22
C TYR A 668 6.46 -26.52 9.86
N GLU A 669 7.77 -26.29 9.70
CA GLU A 669 8.80 -26.80 10.60
C GLU A 669 9.11 -25.73 11.63
N PHE A 670 8.91 -26.06 12.91
CA PHE A 670 9.18 -25.15 14.02
C PHE A 670 10.60 -25.35 14.55
N LYS A 671 11.35 -24.26 14.69
CA LYS A 671 12.72 -24.25 15.25
C LYS A 671 12.80 -23.26 16.39
N ALA A 672 13.43 -23.66 17.49
CA ALA A 672 13.78 -22.77 18.60
C ALA A 672 15.30 -22.56 18.66
N ILE A 673 15.73 -21.34 18.94
CA ILE A 673 17.13 -20.92 19.04
C ILE A 673 17.33 -20.18 20.36
N LEU A 674 18.29 -20.62 21.17
CA LEU A 674 18.75 -19.94 22.37
C LEU A 674 19.88 -18.98 22.00
N LEU A 675 19.70 -17.70 22.35
CA LEU A 675 20.71 -16.67 22.23
C LEU A 675 21.31 -16.35 23.60
N GLU A 676 22.63 -16.34 23.70
CA GLU A 676 23.40 -15.78 24.82
C GLU A 676 24.05 -14.48 24.36
N ASN A 677 23.73 -13.36 25.00
CA ASN A 677 24.19 -12.03 24.59
C ASN A 677 24.02 -11.76 23.08
N GLY A 678 22.93 -12.27 22.50
CA GLY A 678 22.60 -12.12 21.08
C GLY A 678 23.26 -13.11 20.13
N ILE A 679 24.09 -14.04 20.62
CA ILE A 679 24.76 -15.07 19.82
C ILE A 679 24.05 -16.42 19.99
N GLU A 680 23.81 -17.15 18.90
CA GLU A 680 23.27 -18.51 18.96
C GLU A 680 24.25 -19.47 19.69
N VAL A 681 23.77 -20.04 20.80
CA VAL A 681 24.51 -21.03 21.60
C VAL A 681 23.88 -22.43 21.56
N ALA A 682 22.59 -22.51 21.27
CA ALA A 682 21.90 -23.77 21.08
C ALA A 682 20.69 -23.59 20.15
N SER A 683 20.32 -24.62 19.41
CA SER A 683 19.06 -24.66 18.68
C SER A 683 18.48 -26.08 18.63
N GLN A 684 17.18 -26.18 18.42
CA GLN A 684 16.47 -27.45 18.26
C GLN A 684 15.26 -27.30 17.35
N THR A 685 14.97 -28.33 16.56
CA THR A 685 13.69 -28.47 15.86
C THR A 685 12.65 -28.98 16.86
N LEU A 686 11.49 -28.33 16.90
CA LEU A 686 10.41 -28.68 17.81
C LEU A 686 9.53 -29.77 17.17
N THR A 687 9.29 -30.85 17.92
CA THR A 687 8.31 -31.86 17.55
C THR A 687 6.91 -31.38 17.93
N VAL A 688 6.19 -30.80 16.97
CA VAL A 688 4.84 -30.26 17.15
C VAL A 688 3.88 -31.02 16.21
N PRO A 689 2.78 -31.60 16.72
CA PRO A 689 1.75 -32.18 15.85
C PRO A 689 1.09 -31.09 14.99
N ALA A 690 0.41 -31.48 13.91
CA ALA A 690 -0.44 -30.55 13.20
C ALA A 690 -1.50 -29.98 14.16
N ILE A 691 -1.52 -28.66 14.32
CA ILE A 691 -2.47 -27.95 15.16
C ILE A 691 -3.64 -27.56 14.26
N GLU A 692 -4.84 -28.04 14.58
CA GLU A 692 -6.06 -27.73 13.85
C GLU A 692 -6.39 -26.22 13.89
N PRO A 693 -7.15 -25.69 12.92
CA PRO A 693 -7.62 -24.30 12.94
C PRO A 693 -8.21 -23.88 14.29
N GLN A 694 -7.87 -22.68 14.75
CA GLN A 694 -8.33 -22.11 16.02
C GLN A 694 -7.99 -22.94 17.28
N GLN A 695 -7.06 -23.91 17.20
CA GLN A 695 -6.62 -24.71 18.34
C GLN A 695 -5.25 -24.27 18.87
N LYS A 696 -4.95 -24.71 20.09
CA LYS A 696 -3.72 -24.42 20.83
C LYS A 696 -2.96 -25.70 21.15
N HIS A 697 -1.64 -25.62 21.16
CA HIS A 697 -0.78 -26.72 21.59
C HIS A 697 0.34 -26.20 22.50
N LYS A 698 0.57 -26.89 23.62
CA LYS A 698 1.68 -26.60 24.53
C LYS A 698 2.92 -27.36 24.11
N VAL A 699 4.05 -26.68 24.04
CA VAL A 699 5.36 -27.26 23.73
C VAL A 699 6.34 -26.92 24.83
N THR A 700 7.15 -27.89 25.22
CA THR A 700 8.27 -27.67 26.14
C THR A 700 9.53 -27.38 25.33
N ILE A 701 10.17 -26.25 25.60
CA ILE A 701 11.42 -25.83 24.97
C ILE A 701 12.48 -25.78 26.06
N ASN A 702 13.28 -26.84 26.14
CA ASN A 702 14.43 -26.93 27.04
C ASN A 702 15.68 -27.17 26.20
N PHE A 703 16.72 -26.39 26.47
CA PHE A 703 18.03 -26.59 25.85
C PHE A 703 18.95 -27.32 26.84
N ASN A 704 19.75 -28.26 26.34
CA ASN A 704 20.83 -28.84 27.13
C ASN A 704 22.01 -27.86 27.19
N TYR A 705 21.82 -26.76 27.91
CA TYR A 705 22.78 -25.66 28.02
C TYR A 705 22.76 -25.09 29.44
N ASN A 706 23.93 -24.87 30.02
CA ASN A 706 24.07 -24.31 31.36
C ASN A 706 24.05 -22.78 31.28
N LEU A 707 22.97 -22.17 31.75
CA LEU A 707 22.83 -20.71 31.76
C LEU A 707 23.77 -20.07 32.80
N ASP A 708 24.55 -19.09 32.38
CA ASP A 708 25.34 -18.22 33.27
C ASP A 708 24.47 -17.05 33.72
N ALA A 709 24.25 -16.92 35.03
CA ALA A 709 23.39 -15.88 35.59
C ALA A 709 23.84 -14.44 35.29
N SER A 710 25.08 -14.23 34.84
CA SER A 710 25.59 -12.91 34.41
C SER A 710 25.23 -12.54 32.97
N LYS A 711 24.75 -13.48 32.14
CA LYS A 711 24.51 -13.29 30.70
C LYS A 711 23.04 -13.06 30.40
N GLU A 712 22.75 -12.34 29.32
CA GLU A 712 21.38 -12.11 28.86
C GLU A 712 20.95 -13.23 27.90
N TYR A 713 19.76 -13.80 28.11
CA TYR A 713 19.26 -14.90 27.29
C TYR A 713 17.91 -14.61 26.64
N TYR A 714 17.83 -14.96 25.37
CA TYR A 714 16.61 -14.92 24.57
C TYR A 714 16.34 -16.26 23.90
N ILE A 715 15.07 -16.59 23.69
CA ILE A 715 14.65 -17.71 22.85
C ILE A 715 13.92 -17.15 21.63
N ASN A 716 14.45 -17.42 20.44
CA ASN A 716 13.76 -17.15 19.19
C ASN A 716 13.05 -18.44 18.73
N VAL A 717 11.79 -18.32 18.31
CA VAL A 717 11.02 -19.41 17.73
C VAL A 717 10.60 -19.01 16.33
N PHE A 718 10.78 -19.91 15.38
CA PHE A 718 10.44 -19.71 13.96
C PHE A 718 9.55 -20.83 13.46
N GLY A 719 8.64 -20.54 12.54
CA GLY A 719 7.94 -21.52 11.72
C GLY A 719 8.22 -21.26 10.24
N ALA A 720 8.94 -22.18 9.61
CA ALA A 720 9.35 -22.11 8.21
C ALA A 720 8.61 -23.15 7.36
N LEU A 721 8.41 -22.86 6.07
CA LEU A 721 7.75 -23.80 5.15
C LEU A 721 8.58 -25.09 4.97
N LYS A 722 7.95 -26.26 5.14
CA LYS A 722 8.58 -27.58 4.91
C LYS A 722 8.82 -27.91 3.44
N ARG A 723 8.05 -27.30 2.54
CA ARG A 723 8.01 -27.54 1.10
C ARG A 723 7.78 -26.23 0.35
N ASP A 724 8.11 -26.23 -0.93
CA ASP A 724 7.74 -25.13 -1.82
C ASP A 724 6.21 -25.02 -1.87
N THR A 725 5.73 -23.78 -1.91
CA THR A 725 4.37 -23.42 -2.33
C THR A 725 4.45 -22.88 -3.77
N PRO A 726 3.32 -22.63 -4.45
CA PRO A 726 3.34 -22.03 -5.78
C PRO A 726 4.09 -20.68 -5.87
N LEU A 727 4.22 -19.93 -4.76
CA LEU A 727 4.80 -18.58 -4.74
C LEU A 727 6.06 -18.44 -3.87
N LEU A 728 6.16 -19.25 -2.80
CA LEU A 728 7.21 -19.14 -1.79
C LEU A 728 8.02 -20.43 -1.69
N PRO A 729 9.35 -20.33 -1.58
CA PRO A 729 10.21 -21.50 -1.47
C PRO A 729 10.14 -22.17 -0.09
N LYS A 730 10.51 -23.44 -0.04
CA LYS A 730 10.84 -24.16 1.20
C LYS A 730 11.84 -23.34 2.03
N GLY A 731 11.60 -23.31 3.34
CA GLY A 731 12.45 -22.58 4.29
C GLY A 731 12.07 -21.11 4.47
N GLU A 732 11.12 -20.57 3.70
CA GLU A 732 10.58 -19.23 3.97
C GLU A 732 9.96 -19.18 5.37
N VAL A 733 10.41 -18.22 6.19
CA VAL A 733 9.92 -18.00 7.55
C VAL A 733 8.70 -17.10 7.49
N LEU A 734 7.53 -17.63 7.86
CA LEU A 734 6.28 -16.88 7.86
C LEU A 734 5.83 -16.46 9.26
N VAL A 735 6.29 -17.18 10.29
CA VAL A 735 5.92 -16.90 11.68
C VAL A 735 7.17 -16.89 12.55
N SER A 736 7.26 -15.92 13.47
CA SER A 736 8.39 -15.80 14.37
C SER A 736 8.00 -15.18 15.70
N GLU A 737 8.74 -15.49 16.76
CA GLU A 737 8.62 -14.81 18.05
C GLU A 737 9.94 -14.82 18.83
N GLN A 738 10.16 -13.83 19.70
CA GLN A 738 11.29 -13.80 20.62
C GLN A 738 10.81 -13.60 22.07
N PHE A 739 11.33 -14.44 22.97
CA PHE A 739 11.06 -14.35 24.40
C PHE A 739 12.33 -14.06 25.18
N LYS A 740 12.28 -13.11 26.12
CA LYS A 740 13.34 -12.95 27.11
C LYS A 740 13.27 -14.09 28.13
N LEU A 741 14.38 -14.78 28.34
CA LEU A 741 14.49 -15.88 29.30
C LEU A 741 15.11 -15.40 30.61
N HIS A 742 16.17 -14.61 30.53
CA HIS A 742 16.93 -14.14 31.69
C HIS A 742 17.58 -12.78 31.39
N ASP A 743 17.63 -11.91 32.40
CA ASP A 743 18.33 -10.63 32.36
C ASP A 743 19.82 -10.85 32.65
N GLY A 744 20.69 -10.25 31.85
CA GLY A 744 22.14 -10.27 32.09
C GLY A 744 22.67 -8.92 32.53
N ASP A 745 23.83 -8.94 33.19
CA ASP A 745 24.61 -7.72 33.42
C ASP A 745 25.39 -7.40 32.15
N ILE A 746 25.37 -6.13 31.72
CA ILE A 746 26.29 -5.63 30.70
C ILE A 746 27.66 -5.49 31.35
N SER A 747 28.37 -6.61 31.50
CA SER A 747 29.69 -6.64 32.12
C SER A 747 30.78 -6.43 31.07
N LEU A 748 31.51 -5.33 31.23
CA LEU A 748 32.67 -5.02 30.40
C LEU A 748 33.90 -5.73 30.92
N ASN A 749 34.43 -6.67 30.14
CA ASN A 749 35.75 -7.21 30.37
C ASN A 749 36.79 -6.24 29.79
N ILE A 750 37.27 -5.32 30.62
CA ILE A 750 38.32 -4.39 30.25
C ILE A 750 39.66 -5.15 30.20
N LEU A 751 40.25 -5.24 29.01
CA LEU A 751 41.48 -5.99 28.74
C LEU A 751 42.75 -5.20 29.05
N ASN A 752 42.64 -3.87 29.18
CA ASN A 752 43.78 -2.99 29.39
C ASN A 752 44.23 -2.94 30.85
N GLU A 753 45.55 -2.98 31.04
CA GLU A 753 46.18 -2.65 32.31
C GLU A 753 45.98 -1.17 32.66
N PRO A 754 45.78 -0.83 33.95
CA PRO A 754 45.62 0.55 34.38
C PRO A 754 46.84 1.43 34.06
N HIS A 755 46.61 2.54 33.36
CA HIS A 755 47.60 3.57 33.10
C HIS A 755 47.45 4.77 34.04
N LYS A 756 48.56 5.49 34.27
CA LYS A 756 48.53 6.76 34.99
C LYS A 756 47.91 7.85 34.10
N ILE A 757 46.82 8.43 34.56
CA ILE A 757 46.19 9.59 33.91
C ILE A 757 47.10 10.83 34.06
N LYS A 758 47.39 11.49 32.93
CA LYS A 758 48.11 12.76 32.87
C LYS A 758 47.14 13.86 32.45
N THR A 759 47.17 15.00 33.13
CA THR A 759 46.31 16.15 32.80
C THR A 759 47.13 17.40 32.54
N LYS A 760 46.76 18.17 31.52
CA LYS A 760 47.32 19.48 31.20
C LYS A 760 46.18 20.47 30.97
N THR A 761 46.24 21.63 31.61
CA THR A 761 45.26 22.70 31.44
C THR A 761 45.85 23.80 30.55
N SER A 762 45.02 24.43 29.71
CA SER A 762 45.42 25.61 28.94
C SER A 762 45.69 26.81 29.85
N LYS A 763 46.47 27.79 29.38
CA LYS A 763 46.87 28.95 30.19
C LYS A 763 45.70 29.83 30.65
N ASP A 764 44.61 29.82 29.89
CA ASP A 764 43.36 30.55 30.14
C ASP A 764 42.27 29.66 30.78
N GLU A 765 42.61 28.41 31.13
CA GLU A 765 41.71 27.41 31.70
C GLU A 765 40.42 27.17 30.89
N GLN A 766 40.50 27.39 29.57
CA GLN A 766 39.40 27.12 28.64
C GLN A 766 39.41 25.68 28.13
N SER A 767 40.55 24.97 28.18
CA SER A 767 40.64 23.57 27.79
C SER A 767 41.52 22.71 28.71
N TYR A 768 41.18 21.42 28.77
CA TYR A 768 41.82 20.40 29.58
C TYR A 768 42.15 19.19 28.71
N THR A 769 43.43 18.86 28.60
CA THR A 769 43.91 17.64 27.94
C THR A 769 44.14 16.55 28.97
N VAL A 770 43.50 15.40 28.77
CA VAL A 770 43.63 14.21 29.62
C VAL A 770 44.19 13.06 28.78
N SER A 771 45.39 12.58 29.11
CA SER A 771 46.04 11.46 28.42
C SER A 771 46.15 10.24 29.32
N VAL A 772 45.79 9.08 28.79
CA VAL A 772 45.80 7.78 29.47
C VAL A 772 46.18 6.69 28.46
N GLY A 773 47.32 6.04 28.69
CA GLY A 773 47.92 5.16 27.67
C GLY A 773 48.22 5.93 26.37
N GLU A 774 47.74 5.43 25.24
CA GLU A 774 47.82 6.08 23.91
C GLU A 774 46.68 7.07 23.64
N TYR A 775 45.68 7.13 24.53
CA TYR A 775 44.47 7.90 24.32
C TYR A 775 44.59 9.30 24.89
N THR A 776 44.11 10.29 24.15
CA THR A 776 44.06 11.68 24.58
C THR A 776 42.68 12.26 24.35
N TYR A 777 42.09 12.77 25.44
CA TYR A 777 40.81 13.47 25.48
C TYR A 777 41.06 14.96 25.66
N VAL A 778 40.38 15.79 24.87
CA VAL A 778 40.42 17.25 25.03
C VAL A 778 39.04 17.74 25.41
N PHE A 779 38.94 18.32 26.60
CA PHE A 779 37.71 18.91 27.12
C PHE A 779 37.77 20.43 27.05
N GLY A 780 36.71 21.09 26.59
CA GLY A 780 36.60 22.55 26.48
C GLY A 780 35.37 23.11 27.18
N LYS A 781 35.43 24.39 27.55
CA LYS A 781 34.24 25.14 28.04
C LYS A 781 33.36 25.64 26.89
N ASP A 782 33.86 25.59 25.66
CA ASP A 782 33.11 25.77 24.43
C ASP A 782 32.38 24.48 24.04
N GLY A 783 31.32 24.61 23.25
CA GLY A 783 30.54 23.45 22.81
C GLY A 783 29.88 22.69 23.98
N PHE A 784 29.98 21.36 23.96
CA PHE A 784 29.32 20.47 24.93
C PHE A 784 30.30 19.72 25.84
N GLY A 785 31.59 20.09 25.83
CA GLY A 785 32.59 19.52 26.72
C GLY A 785 33.66 18.71 25.99
N LEU A 786 33.33 17.65 25.26
CA LEU A 786 34.34 16.84 24.56
C LEU A 786 34.65 17.40 23.16
N ASN A 787 35.82 18.02 23.01
CA ASN A 787 36.25 18.65 21.75
C ASN A 787 37.10 17.73 20.86
N ALA A 788 37.85 16.80 21.44
CA ALA A 788 38.63 15.83 20.66
C ALA A 788 38.87 14.52 21.41
N LEU A 789 38.99 13.43 20.66
CA LEU A 789 39.43 12.12 21.10
C LEU A 789 40.45 11.58 20.10
N LYS A 790 41.66 11.27 20.58
CA LYS A 790 42.78 10.80 19.76
C LYS A 790 43.36 9.49 20.26
N LYS A 791 43.92 8.70 19.34
CA LYS A 791 44.84 7.58 19.62
C LYS A 791 46.20 7.89 19.00
N GLY A 792 47.20 8.17 19.83
CA GLY A 792 48.46 8.75 19.35
C GLY A 792 48.21 10.06 18.60
N ASP A 793 48.65 10.13 17.35
CA ASP A 793 48.43 11.28 16.46
C ASP A 793 47.14 11.19 15.62
N MET A 794 46.41 10.07 15.69
CA MET A 794 45.18 9.85 14.91
C MET A 794 43.96 10.45 15.62
N ASP A 795 43.22 11.30 14.91
CA ASP A 795 41.92 11.81 15.35
C ASP A 795 40.83 10.76 15.16
N LEU A 796 40.14 10.40 16.24
CA LEU A 796 38.98 9.48 16.20
C LEU A 796 37.66 10.25 16.06
N LEU A 797 37.62 11.51 16.52
CA LEU A 797 36.53 12.46 16.31
C LEU A 797 36.98 13.56 15.33
N LEU A 798 36.19 13.80 14.29
CA LEU A 798 36.39 14.88 13.32
C LEU A 798 35.79 16.21 13.78
N GLU A 799 34.77 16.17 14.63
CA GLU A 799 34.11 17.35 15.20
C GLU A 799 33.92 17.19 16.72
N PRO A 800 33.84 18.30 17.48
CA PRO A 800 33.39 18.28 18.87
C PRO A 800 32.02 17.60 19.00
N VAL A 801 31.83 16.86 20.10
CA VAL A 801 30.56 16.18 20.38
C VAL A 801 29.43 17.20 20.50
N LYS A 802 28.27 16.86 19.95
CA LYS A 802 27.06 17.70 20.01
C LYS A 802 25.97 17.03 20.84
N LEU A 803 25.09 17.83 21.42
CA LEU A 803 23.79 17.38 21.93
C LEU A 803 22.73 17.65 20.87
N THR A 804 21.72 16.79 20.76
CA THR A 804 20.56 17.04 19.90
C THR A 804 19.25 16.83 20.64
N PHE A 805 18.27 17.68 20.33
CA PHE A 805 16.86 17.52 20.71
C PHE A 805 15.96 17.26 19.50
N TRP A 806 16.55 17.03 18.33
CA TRP A 806 15.89 17.06 17.03
C TRP A 806 16.10 15.77 16.24
N ARG A 807 15.10 15.45 15.41
CA ARG A 807 15.16 14.50 14.29
C ARG A 807 14.75 15.23 13.01
N ALA A 808 15.22 14.79 11.85
CA ALA A 808 14.67 15.28 10.59
C ALA A 808 13.17 14.90 10.48
N PRO A 809 12.23 15.84 10.28
CA PRO A 809 10.81 15.51 10.34
C PRO A 809 10.40 14.45 9.30
N ILE A 810 9.67 13.43 9.77
CA ILE A 810 9.01 12.45 8.91
C ILE A 810 7.70 13.03 8.36
N ASP A 811 7.08 12.38 7.37
CA ASP A 811 5.81 12.86 6.80
C ASP A 811 4.72 13.06 7.86
N ASN A 812 4.61 12.14 8.83
CA ASN A 812 3.66 12.25 9.95
C ASN A 812 3.92 13.49 10.84
N ASP A 813 5.20 13.85 11.08
CA ASP A 813 5.54 15.06 11.83
C ASP A 813 5.08 16.31 11.06
N PHE A 814 5.35 16.37 9.74
CA PHE A 814 4.90 17.49 8.91
C PHE A 814 3.38 17.56 8.84
N GLY A 815 2.71 16.42 8.64
CA GLY A 815 1.27 16.28 8.60
C GLY A 815 0.60 16.81 9.86
N ALA A 816 1.10 16.41 11.02
CA ALA A 816 0.58 16.85 12.31
C ALA A 816 0.84 18.35 12.57
N TRP A 817 2.07 18.82 12.41
CA TRP A 817 2.45 20.18 12.83
C TRP A 817 2.07 21.28 11.82
N ASN A 818 1.71 20.91 10.58
CA ASN A 818 1.11 21.82 9.61
C ASN A 818 -0.41 21.67 9.47
N SER A 819 -1.03 20.79 10.26
CA SER A 819 -2.47 20.57 10.26
C SER A 819 -3.26 21.77 10.80
N TRP A 820 -4.55 21.80 10.49
CA TRP A 820 -5.49 22.80 10.98
C TRP A 820 -5.76 22.68 12.50
N ASN A 821 -5.54 21.51 13.11
CA ASN A 821 -5.75 21.26 14.54
C ASN A 821 -4.47 21.28 15.38
N ALA A 822 -3.33 21.65 14.80
CA ALA A 822 -2.08 21.82 15.53
C ALA A 822 -2.22 22.91 16.62
N PRO A 823 -1.74 22.65 17.86
CA PRO A 823 -1.80 23.64 18.94
C PRO A 823 -0.86 24.82 18.64
N LYS A 824 -1.40 26.04 18.65
CA LYS A 824 -0.68 27.28 18.26
C LYS A 824 0.36 27.74 19.28
N ASP A 825 0.30 27.24 20.50
CA ASP A 825 1.19 27.56 21.62
C ASP A 825 2.38 26.61 21.75
N VAL A 826 2.49 25.61 20.85
CA VAL A 826 3.62 24.67 20.80
C VAL A 826 4.50 24.96 19.60
N ASP A 827 5.76 25.30 19.85
CA ASP A 827 6.78 25.48 18.81
C ASP A 827 7.60 24.18 18.64
N TYR A 828 7.04 23.21 17.90
CA TYR A 828 7.73 21.94 17.63
C TYR A 828 9.02 22.14 16.83
N PHE A 829 9.00 22.97 15.79
CA PHE A 829 10.19 23.20 14.96
C PHE A 829 11.29 23.99 15.70
N GLY A 830 10.96 24.65 16.81
CA GLY A 830 11.92 25.28 17.72
C GLY A 830 12.98 24.33 18.27
N TYR A 831 12.69 23.02 18.36
CA TYR A 831 13.67 22.01 18.80
C TYR A 831 14.86 21.86 17.85
N ARG A 832 14.72 22.18 16.55
CA ARG A 832 15.75 22.03 15.50
C ARG A 832 17.11 22.56 15.93
N ASN A 833 17.11 23.75 16.51
CA ASN A 833 18.33 24.45 16.94
C ASN A 833 18.39 24.67 18.46
N ALA A 834 17.48 24.06 19.24
CA ALA A 834 17.37 24.33 20.67
C ALA A 834 18.62 23.93 21.45
N ALA A 835 19.31 22.86 21.03
CA ALA A 835 20.54 22.41 21.67
C ALA A 835 21.68 23.44 21.58
N ASP A 836 21.71 24.25 20.51
CA ASP A 836 22.76 25.25 20.29
C ASP A 836 22.54 26.54 21.07
N LYS A 837 21.31 26.81 21.52
CA LYS A 837 20.96 27.96 22.36
C LYS A 837 21.35 27.82 23.84
N LYS A 838 22.13 26.79 24.17
CA LYS A 838 22.63 26.52 25.52
C LYS A 838 23.41 27.70 26.12
N VAL A 839 23.33 27.84 27.44
CA VAL A 839 24.23 28.68 28.22
C VAL A 839 24.95 27.81 29.25
N LEU A 840 26.28 27.80 29.24
CA LEU A 840 27.06 27.10 30.27
C LEU A 840 26.95 27.89 31.59
N ILE A 841 26.26 27.32 32.58
CA ILE A 841 26.02 27.95 33.89
C ILE A 841 26.82 27.29 35.02
N GLY A 842 27.48 26.16 34.76
CA GLY A 842 28.35 25.49 35.72
C GLY A 842 29.37 24.59 35.05
N PHE A 843 30.61 24.65 35.53
CA PHE A 843 31.70 23.77 35.13
C PHE A 843 32.54 23.40 36.35
N ASP A 844 32.87 22.11 36.51
CA ASP A 844 33.73 21.62 37.58
C ASP A 844 34.59 20.44 37.11
N HIS A 845 35.89 20.47 37.42
CA HIS A 845 36.83 19.38 37.17
C HIS A 845 37.25 18.76 38.50
N LYS A 846 36.98 17.46 38.67
CA LYS A 846 37.34 16.69 39.85
C LYS A 846 38.32 15.58 39.52
N LYS A 847 39.38 15.47 40.32
CA LYS A 847 40.17 14.24 40.43
C LYS A 847 39.58 13.39 41.56
N ASN A 848 39.05 12.23 41.20
CA ASN A 848 38.36 11.34 42.13
C ASN A 848 39.35 10.51 42.96
N LYS A 849 38.88 9.95 44.08
CA LYS A 849 39.70 9.14 45.00
C LYS A 849 40.24 7.86 44.37
N ASP A 850 39.51 7.31 43.39
CA ASP A 850 39.89 6.13 42.61
C ASP A 850 40.92 6.42 41.50
N GLY A 851 41.33 7.69 41.35
CA GLY A 851 42.29 8.14 40.35
C GLY A 851 41.66 8.55 39.02
N THR A 852 40.34 8.41 38.84
CA THR A 852 39.63 8.88 37.63
C THR A 852 39.49 10.41 37.63
N HIS A 853 39.24 10.97 36.45
CA HIS A 853 39.03 12.42 36.27
C HIS A 853 37.64 12.69 35.70
N SER A 854 36.82 13.45 36.43
CA SER A 854 35.46 13.82 36.03
C SER A 854 35.34 15.30 35.69
N PHE A 855 34.64 15.61 34.60
CA PHE A 855 34.32 16.95 34.12
C PHE A 855 32.80 17.10 34.10
N HIS A 856 32.28 18.02 34.91
CA HIS A 856 30.84 18.24 35.09
C HIS A 856 30.46 19.54 34.40
N TYR A 857 29.56 19.45 33.42
CA TYR A 857 28.99 20.57 32.70
C TYR A 857 27.52 20.70 33.06
N LYS A 858 27.07 21.93 33.36
CA LYS A 858 25.65 22.26 33.54
C LYS A 858 25.26 23.35 32.55
N PHE A 859 24.36 23.01 31.65
CA PHE A 859 23.80 23.90 30.63
C PHE A 859 22.39 24.32 31.00
N ASP A 860 22.07 25.58 30.77
CA ASP A 860 20.73 26.17 30.86
C ASP A 860 20.15 26.35 29.45
N TYR A 861 18.88 25.97 29.29
CA TYR A 861 18.10 26.14 28.06
C TYR A 861 16.88 26.98 28.37
N LYS A 862 17.05 28.31 28.30
CA LYS A 862 16.00 29.28 28.67
C LYS A 862 14.70 29.05 27.92
N ASP A 863 14.77 28.80 26.62
CA ASP A 863 13.61 28.57 25.76
C ASP A 863 12.84 27.30 26.15
N LEU A 864 13.54 26.28 26.66
CA LEU A 864 12.94 25.02 27.10
C LEU A 864 12.59 25.00 28.60
N GLN A 865 12.99 26.02 29.37
CA GLN A 865 12.88 26.06 30.83
C GLN A 865 13.45 24.77 31.45
N ALA A 866 14.67 24.42 31.05
CA ALA A 866 15.30 23.17 31.42
C ALA A 866 16.81 23.32 31.60
N THR A 867 17.39 22.42 32.38
CA THR A 867 18.85 22.28 32.47
C THR A 867 19.29 20.91 31.95
N ASN A 868 20.50 20.85 31.38
CA ASN A 868 21.15 19.60 31.04
C ASN A 868 22.47 19.48 31.77
N THR A 869 22.71 18.33 32.41
CA THR A 869 23.99 18.02 33.03
C THR A 869 24.70 16.93 32.23
N ILE A 870 25.94 17.20 31.82
CA ILE A 870 26.81 16.23 31.15
C ILE A 870 28.03 15.99 32.03
N ILE A 871 28.31 14.72 32.34
CA ILE A 871 29.47 14.32 33.15
C ILE A 871 30.33 13.39 32.32
N TYR A 872 31.56 13.81 32.03
CA TYR A 872 32.57 12.99 31.39
C TYR A 872 33.53 12.46 32.45
N THR A 873 33.73 11.14 32.53
CA THR A 873 34.68 10.51 33.45
C THR A 873 35.68 9.67 32.68
N VAL A 874 36.93 10.10 32.66
CA VAL A 874 38.05 9.34 32.07
C VAL A 874 38.57 8.38 33.13
N ASP A 875 38.57 7.09 32.79
CA ASP A 875 39.09 6.04 33.66
C ASP A 875 40.58 5.76 33.43
N LYS A 876 41.15 4.90 34.28
CA LYS A 876 42.56 4.52 34.25
C LYS A 876 42.90 3.54 33.11
N ASN A 877 41.91 2.88 32.51
CA ASN A 877 42.10 1.89 31.45
C ASN A 877 42.00 2.51 30.04
N GLY A 878 41.66 3.80 29.98
CA GLY A 878 41.55 4.55 28.72
C GLY A 878 40.12 4.75 28.25
N GLY A 879 39.11 4.31 29.00
CA GLY A 879 37.70 4.51 28.69
C GLY A 879 37.17 5.89 29.09
N LEU A 880 36.10 6.32 28.43
CA LEU A 880 35.38 7.55 28.75
C LEU A 880 33.91 7.23 29.02
N LYS A 881 33.49 7.37 30.27
CA LYS A 881 32.08 7.30 30.64
C LYS A 881 31.41 8.67 30.48
N ILE A 882 30.24 8.69 29.87
CA ILE A 882 29.43 9.89 29.64
C ILE A 882 28.06 9.67 30.27
N SER A 883 27.71 10.52 31.23
CA SER A 883 26.36 10.57 31.83
C SER A 883 25.67 11.86 31.44
N CYS A 884 24.50 11.76 30.82
CA CYS A 884 23.67 12.90 30.45
C CYS A 884 22.36 12.87 31.21
N LYS A 885 21.95 14.01 31.78
CA LYS A 885 20.68 14.17 32.48
C LYS A 885 20.02 15.49 32.10
N PHE A 886 18.89 15.38 31.41
CA PHE A 886 18.00 16.49 31.14
C PHE A 886 17.06 16.68 32.34
N SER A 887 16.75 17.92 32.69
CA SER A 887 15.95 18.25 33.88
C SER A 887 15.09 19.47 33.58
N PRO A 888 13.88 19.23 33.04
CA PRO A 888 12.93 20.30 32.75
C PRO A 888 12.21 20.77 34.00
N GLU A 889 11.87 22.06 34.06
CA GLU A 889 11.02 22.62 35.13
C GLU A 889 9.56 22.15 34.98
N ASN A 890 9.08 21.99 33.74
CA ASN A 890 7.75 21.49 33.42
C ASN A 890 7.81 20.47 32.26
N PRO A 891 7.92 19.16 32.55
CA PRO A 891 8.01 18.09 31.55
C PRO A 891 6.87 18.10 30.52
N GLU A 892 5.63 18.41 30.95
CA GLU A 892 4.44 18.36 30.09
C GLU A 892 4.51 19.33 28.90
N LYS A 893 5.19 20.47 29.07
CA LYS A 893 5.41 21.44 27.98
C LYS A 893 6.38 20.93 26.92
N LEU A 894 7.16 19.91 27.25
CA LEU A 894 8.20 19.32 26.39
C LEU A 894 7.85 17.91 25.92
N LYS A 895 6.60 17.47 26.10
CA LYS A 895 6.14 16.11 25.74
C LYS A 895 6.26 15.77 24.25
N TYR A 896 6.45 16.77 23.39
CA TYR A 896 6.64 16.60 21.94
C TYR A 896 8.12 16.69 21.52
N MET A 897 9.07 16.65 22.46
CA MET A 897 10.48 16.61 22.13
C MET A 897 10.78 15.35 21.30
N PRO A 898 11.27 15.47 20.06
CA PRO A 898 11.36 14.32 19.16
C PRO A 898 12.52 13.38 19.51
N ARG A 899 13.66 13.90 19.99
CA ARG A 899 14.86 13.12 20.30
C ARG A 899 15.56 13.71 21.53
N TYR A 900 16.29 12.87 22.27
CA TYR A 900 17.31 13.36 23.20
C TYR A 900 18.55 12.46 23.13
N GLY A 901 19.69 13.03 22.74
CA GLY A 901 20.91 12.26 22.54
C GLY A 901 22.15 13.07 22.21
N MET A 902 23.21 12.36 21.87
CA MET A 902 24.52 12.93 21.51
C MET A 902 24.95 12.51 20.11
N VAL A 903 25.66 13.40 19.42
CA VAL A 903 26.16 13.17 18.06
C VAL A 903 27.69 13.15 18.08
N PHE A 904 28.25 12.11 17.47
CA PHE A 904 29.67 11.89 17.26
C PHE A 904 29.96 11.87 15.77
N VAL A 905 30.96 12.65 15.32
CA VAL A 905 31.40 12.65 13.92
C VAL A 905 32.73 11.94 13.85
N LEU A 906 32.74 10.73 13.30
CA LEU A 906 33.92 9.88 13.17
C LEU A 906 34.50 9.98 11.75
N ASP A 907 35.78 9.62 11.63
CA ASP A 907 36.42 9.51 10.32
C ASP A 907 35.73 8.45 9.44
N ASN A 908 35.69 8.70 8.14
CA ASN A 908 35.05 7.81 7.17
C ASN A 908 35.61 6.39 7.17
N GLN A 909 36.81 6.13 7.69
CA GLN A 909 37.36 4.79 7.77
C GLN A 909 36.55 3.84 8.68
N TYR A 910 35.76 4.34 9.64
CA TYR A 910 35.03 3.53 10.62
C TYR A 910 33.67 3.03 10.09
N GLN A 911 33.70 2.28 8.98
CA GLN A 911 32.50 1.88 8.25
C GLN A 911 31.87 0.56 8.72
N ASN A 912 32.63 -0.28 9.44
CA ASN A 912 32.14 -1.56 9.92
C ASN A 912 31.40 -1.36 11.23
N THR A 913 30.17 -1.84 11.32
CA THR A 913 29.37 -1.79 12.54
C THR A 913 29.07 -3.19 13.07
N GLU A 914 29.14 -3.36 14.39
CA GLU A 914 28.65 -4.52 15.11
C GLU A 914 27.87 -4.03 16.33
N TYR A 915 26.63 -4.47 16.53
CA TYR A 915 25.81 -3.99 17.64
C TYR A 915 24.95 -5.10 18.24
N TYR A 916 24.74 -5.04 19.56
CA TYR A 916 23.82 -5.92 20.27
C TYR A 916 22.57 -5.15 20.67
N GLY A 917 21.46 -5.40 19.99
CA GLY A 917 20.20 -4.65 20.15
C GLY A 917 19.14 -5.15 19.18
N ARG A 918 18.10 -4.36 18.89
CA ARG A 918 17.06 -4.77 17.94
C ARG A 918 17.50 -4.63 16.48
N GLY A 919 17.24 -5.65 15.67
CA GLY A 919 17.58 -5.63 14.24
C GLY A 919 17.00 -6.79 13.43
N PRO A 920 17.45 -6.97 12.17
CA PRO A 920 18.45 -6.12 11.49
C PRO A 920 17.85 -4.82 10.92
N HIS A 921 16.53 -4.73 10.81
CA HIS A 921 15.84 -3.61 10.16
C HIS A 921 15.67 -2.39 11.08
N GLU A 922 15.39 -1.24 10.48
CA GLU A 922 15.04 -0.01 11.19
C GLU A 922 13.82 -0.20 12.09
N ASN A 923 13.91 0.31 13.32
CA ASN A 923 12.84 0.20 14.31
C ASN A 923 12.75 1.42 15.23
N TYR A 924 11.55 1.66 15.75
CA TYR A 924 11.22 2.73 16.70
C TYR A 924 10.40 2.17 17.87
N ILE A 925 10.18 2.98 18.91
CA ILE A 925 9.57 2.51 20.15
C ILE A 925 8.14 1.97 19.98
N ASP A 926 7.42 2.45 18.98
CA ASP A 926 6.08 2.02 18.55
C ASP A 926 6.09 1.06 17.34
N ARG A 927 7.27 0.69 16.81
CA ARG A 927 7.43 -0.19 15.63
C ARG A 927 8.71 -1.03 15.73
N LYS A 928 8.69 -2.06 16.60
CA LYS A 928 9.89 -2.87 16.90
C LYS A 928 9.67 -4.35 17.15
N THR A 929 8.45 -4.87 17.02
CA THR A 929 8.16 -6.27 17.38
C THR A 929 8.74 -7.26 16.37
N ALA A 930 8.92 -6.84 15.13
CA ALA A 930 9.62 -7.62 14.10
C ALA A 930 11.16 -7.58 14.22
N SER A 931 11.70 -6.61 14.97
CA SER A 931 13.15 -6.45 15.17
C SER A 931 13.58 -7.11 16.46
N PHE A 932 14.12 -8.31 16.37
CA PHE A 932 14.56 -9.11 17.52
C PHE A 932 15.85 -8.57 18.12
N VAL A 933 16.03 -8.75 19.42
CA VAL A 933 17.29 -8.49 20.10
C VAL A 933 18.31 -9.55 19.71
N GLY A 934 19.45 -9.14 19.15
CA GLY A 934 20.48 -10.04 18.62
C GLY A 934 21.78 -9.29 18.33
N LEU A 935 22.84 -10.03 18.04
CA LEU A 935 24.12 -9.46 17.60
C LEU A 935 24.11 -9.33 16.08
N TYR A 936 24.20 -8.09 15.59
CA TYR A 936 24.13 -7.76 14.18
C TYR A 936 25.42 -7.13 13.67
N LYS A 937 25.72 -7.35 12.39
CA LYS A 937 26.86 -6.73 11.68
C LYS A 937 26.35 -6.08 10.41
N SER A 938 26.76 -4.84 10.16
CA SER A 938 26.35 -4.04 9.00
C SER A 938 27.44 -3.03 8.62
N LYS A 939 27.41 -2.51 7.40
CA LYS A 939 28.14 -1.29 7.06
C LYS A 939 27.31 -0.06 7.45
N VAL A 940 27.96 1.09 7.67
CA VAL A 940 27.25 2.37 7.91
C VAL A 940 26.26 2.69 6.78
N ALA A 941 26.61 2.40 5.53
CA ALA A 941 25.73 2.60 4.38
C ALA A 941 24.43 1.75 4.44
N ASP A 942 24.43 0.61 5.14
CA ASP A 942 23.26 -0.28 5.21
C ASP A 942 22.17 0.23 6.18
N PHE A 943 22.47 1.27 6.98
CA PHE A 943 21.48 1.91 7.83
C PHE A 943 20.60 2.90 7.08
N TYR A 944 21.03 3.37 5.91
CA TYR A 944 20.26 4.33 5.13
C TYR A 944 19.03 3.67 4.51
N VAL A 945 17.85 4.21 4.80
CA VAL A 945 16.59 3.83 4.17
C VAL A 945 16.20 4.93 3.17
N PRO A 946 16.17 4.63 1.85
CA PRO A 946 15.96 5.63 0.80
C PRO A 946 14.47 5.92 0.58
N TYR A 947 13.80 6.51 1.57
CA TYR A 947 12.45 7.04 1.38
C TYR A 947 12.44 8.08 0.26
N ILE A 948 11.41 8.03 -0.61
CA ILE A 948 11.32 8.87 -1.82
C ILE A 948 11.52 10.36 -1.49
N ARG A 949 10.87 10.84 -0.42
CA ARG A 949 11.20 12.09 0.25
C ARG A 949 12.20 11.83 1.38
N PRO A 950 13.41 12.42 1.35
CA PRO A 950 14.39 12.23 2.42
C PRO A 950 13.87 12.68 3.80
N GLN A 951 14.10 11.86 4.82
CA GLN A 951 13.64 12.08 6.20
C GLN A 951 14.41 11.24 7.23
N GLU A 952 14.06 11.35 8.52
CA GLU A 952 14.67 10.53 9.58
C GLU A 952 14.57 9.03 9.28
N ASN A 953 15.71 8.35 9.42
CA ASN A 953 15.85 6.93 9.13
C ASN A 953 17.03 6.28 9.86
N GLY A 954 17.09 4.95 9.84
CA GLY A 954 18.21 4.12 10.30
C GLY A 954 18.26 3.83 11.80
N ASN A 955 17.26 4.24 12.58
CA ASN A 955 17.24 4.03 14.03
C ASN A 955 17.26 2.54 14.43
N ARG A 956 17.93 2.23 15.54
CA ARG A 956 17.92 0.92 16.24
C ARG A 956 17.66 1.15 17.72
N THR A 957 16.70 0.42 18.30
CA THR A 957 16.33 0.53 19.72
C THR A 957 16.87 -0.61 20.57
N ASP A 958 16.77 -0.43 21.90
CA ASP A 958 17.16 -1.40 22.91
C ASP A 958 18.61 -1.90 22.73
N VAL A 959 19.56 -0.99 22.44
CA VAL A 959 20.96 -1.32 22.13
C VAL A 959 21.83 -1.30 23.39
N ARG A 960 22.55 -2.41 23.61
CA ARG A 960 23.50 -2.60 24.71
C ARG A 960 24.87 -2.06 24.32
N PHE A 961 25.31 -2.32 23.10
CA PHE A 961 26.51 -1.70 22.55
C PHE A 961 26.46 -1.54 21.03
N ALA A 962 27.25 -0.59 20.52
CA ALA A 962 27.52 -0.38 19.11
C ALA A 962 29.03 -0.15 18.91
N LEU A 963 29.67 -1.03 18.13
CA LEU A 963 31.08 -1.01 17.78
C LEU A 963 31.24 -0.53 16.35
N LEU A 964 32.03 0.52 16.12
CA LEU A 964 32.40 1.02 14.80
C LEU A 964 33.89 0.83 14.59
N THR A 965 34.28 0.11 13.55
CA THR A 965 35.70 -0.20 13.25
C THR A 965 36.06 0.10 11.80
N ASN A 966 37.36 0.28 11.56
CA ASN A 966 37.93 0.27 10.23
C ASN A 966 38.17 -1.16 9.73
N GLU A 967 38.71 -1.31 8.52
CA GLU A 967 39.01 -2.61 7.91
C GLU A 967 40.07 -3.42 8.69
N LEU A 968 40.84 -2.77 9.57
CA LEU A 968 41.83 -3.43 10.43
C LEU A 968 41.25 -3.84 11.80
N GLY A 969 39.96 -3.60 12.04
CA GLY A 969 39.30 -3.91 13.32
C GLY A 969 39.56 -2.89 14.43
N SER A 970 40.22 -1.77 14.13
CA SER A 970 40.44 -0.68 15.09
C SER A 970 39.29 0.33 15.04
N GLY A 971 38.80 0.76 16.20
CA GLY A 971 37.77 1.80 16.28
C GLY A 971 37.23 2.02 17.69
N LEU A 972 35.94 2.36 17.79
CA LEU A 972 35.28 2.77 19.03
C LEU A 972 34.04 1.92 19.31
N ASN A 973 33.90 1.51 20.55
CA ASN A 973 32.77 0.78 21.10
C ASN A 973 32.00 1.67 22.07
N PHE A 974 30.71 1.84 21.81
CA PHE A 974 29.77 2.62 22.62
C PHE A 974 28.91 1.65 23.41
N VAL A 975 28.98 1.68 24.73
CA VAL A 975 28.41 0.64 25.60
C VAL A 975 27.48 1.27 26.64
N SER A 976 26.26 0.76 26.74
CA SER A 976 25.30 1.14 27.78
C SER A 976 25.82 0.74 29.16
N GLU A 977 25.78 1.66 30.12
CA GLU A 977 26.19 1.41 31.51
C GLU A 977 25.00 1.13 32.44
N ASN A 978 23.82 1.61 32.09
CA ASN A 978 22.63 1.52 32.96
C ASN A 978 21.38 1.07 32.20
N THR A 979 21.08 1.71 31.08
CA THR A 979 19.86 1.49 30.30
C THR A 979 20.22 1.42 28.82
N PRO A 980 19.70 0.42 28.07
CA PRO A 980 19.91 0.36 26.63
C PRO A 980 19.59 1.67 25.93
N PHE A 981 20.43 2.08 24.99
CA PHE A 981 20.26 3.30 24.20
C PHE A 981 19.63 3.00 22.84
N SER A 982 19.25 4.05 22.11
CA SER A 982 18.98 3.97 20.67
C SER A 982 20.16 4.54 19.88
N PHE A 983 20.40 4.06 18.66
CA PHE A 983 21.43 4.63 17.81
C PHE A 983 21.07 4.61 16.33
N SER A 984 21.71 5.50 15.58
CA SER A 984 21.76 5.47 14.12
C SER A 984 23.15 5.93 13.65
N ALA A 985 23.59 5.45 12.50
CA ALA A 985 24.88 5.80 11.91
C ALA A 985 24.70 6.06 10.41
N HIS A 986 25.16 7.23 9.94
CA HIS A 986 24.99 7.66 8.55
C HIS A 986 26.26 8.27 7.98
N HIS A 987 26.39 8.28 6.65
CA HIS A 987 27.39 9.09 5.95
C HIS A 987 26.95 10.55 5.75
N ASN A 988 25.80 10.93 6.30
CA ASN A 988 25.19 12.24 6.14
C ASN A 988 24.85 12.80 7.52
N PRO A 989 25.04 14.12 7.77
CA PRO A 989 24.45 14.75 8.93
C PRO A 989 22.93 14.75 8.79
N MET A 990 22.24 14.75 9.92
CA MET A 990 20.78 14.81 9.98
C MET A 990 20.16 15.97 9.18
N SER A 991 20.87 17.10 9.06
CA SER A 991 20.42 18.25 8.26
C SER A 991 20.20 17.91 6.79
N ASP A 992 20.93 16.93 6.23
CA ASP A 992 20.71 16.51 4.84
C ASP A 992 19.32 15.87 4.66
N PHE A 993 18.71 15.33 5.72
CA PHE A 993 17.36 14.75 5.70
C PHE A 993 16.26 15.72 6.15
N ASP A 994 16.61 16.90 6.69
CA ASP A 994 15.66 17.96 7.07
C ASP A 994 15.42 18.88 5.86
N SER A 995 14.21 19.41 5.69
CA SER A 995 13.94 20.44 4.68
C SER A 995 14.50 21.82 5.08
N GLU A 996 15.07 21.94 6.28
CA GLU A 996 15.51 23.18 6.93
C GLU A 996 14.40 24.24 7.05
N SER A 997 13.15 23.81 6.92
CA SER A 997 11.96 24.66 6.95
C SER A 997 10.84 24.01 7.77
N ASN A 998 9.79 24.75 8.08
CA ASN A 998 8.63 24.19 8.80
C ASN A 998 7.64 23.51 7.85
N LYS A 999 7.97 23.44 6.56
CA LYS A 999 7.20 22.79 5.51
C LYS A 999 8.05 21.73 4.80
N LYS A 1000 7.38 20.85 4.07
CA LYS A 1000 8.03 19.95 3.12
C LYS A 1000 8.75 20.76 2.03
N ALA A 1001 9.71 20.11 1.38
CA ALA A 1001 10.43 20.65 0.24
C ALA A 1001 10.47 19.60 -0.86
N GLN A 1002 10.48 20.04 -2.12
CA GLN A 1002 10.65 19.18 -3.29
C GLN A 1002 12.08 18.64 -3.28
N ARG A 1003 12.28 17.45 -2.72
CA ARG A 1003 13.59 16.83 -2.51
C ARG A 1003 13.51 15.33 -2.71
N HIS A 1004 14.57 14.78 -3.29
CA HIS A 1004 14.64 13.40 -3.75
C HIS A 1004 15.83 12.65 -3.15
N THR A 1005 15.87 11.33 -3.31
CA THR A 1005 16.99 10.49 -2.89
C THR A 1005 18.33 10.93 -3.53
N THR A 1006 18.28 11.48 -4.73
CA THR A 1006 19.44 12.06 -5.45
C THR A 1006 20.03 13.31 -4.79
N ASP A 1007 19.27 14.00 -3.93
CA ASP A 1007 19.78 15.15 -3.17
C ASP A 1007 20.62 14.73 -1.94
N ILE A 1008 20.63 13.44 -1.61
CA ILE A 1008 21.33 12.90 -0.44
C ILE A 1008 22.67 12.30 -0.87
N GLN A 1009 23.70 13.14 -0.85
CA GLN A 1009 25.05 12.76 -1.26
C GLN A 1009 25.92 12.38 -0.05
N PRO A 1010 26.44 11.14 0.05
CA PRO A 1010 27.27 10.71 1.17
C PRO A 1010 28.50 11.61 1.39
N LYS A 1011 28.79 11.95 2.65
CA LYS A 1011 29.98 12.72 3.04
C LYS A 1011 31.12 11.79 3.47
N LYS A 1012 32.34 12.32 3.52
CA LYS A 1012 33.53 11.62 4.02
C LYS A 1012 33.61 11.65 5.55
N ALA A 1013 32.55 11.22 6.21
CA ALA A 1013 32.46 11.10 7.66
C ALA A 1013 31.41 10.04 8.04
N VAL A 1014 31.40 9.63 9.30
CA VAL A 1014 30.31 8.85 9.90
C VAL A 1014 29.68 9.69 11.01
N TYR A 1015 28.40 9.99 10.86
CA TYR A 1015 27.58 10.69 11.84
C TYR A 1015 26.85 9.65 12.68
N LEU A 1016 27.29 9.47 13.92
CA LEU A 1016 26.75 8.51 14.87
C LEU A 1016 25.92 9.23 15.93
N HIS A 1017 24.66 8.85 16.05
CA HIS A 1017 23.76 9.28 17.12
C HIS A 1017 23.72 8.21 18.21
N ILE A 1018 23.90 8.61 19.48
CA ILE A 1018 23.67 7.78 20.66
C ILE A 1018 22.62 8.48 21.52
N ASP A 1019 21.44 7.89 21.58
CA ASP A 1019 20.25 8.55 22.10
C ASP A 1019 19.72 7.84 23.35
N TYR A 1020 19.26 8.63 24.33
CA TYR A 1020 18.35 8.10 25.37
C TYR A 1020 17.13 7.46 24.71
N GLY A 1021 16.61 8.14 23.69
CA GLY A 1021 15.52 7.64 22.89
C GLY A 1021 15.00 8.71 21.93
N GLN A 1022 13.98 8.30 21.19
CA GLN A 1022 13.25 9.11 20.23
C GLN A 1022 11.76 8.82 20.38
N THR A 1023 10.91 9.82 20.12
CA THR A 1023 9.47 9.59 19.98
C THR A 1023 9.20 8.60 18.84
N GLY A 1024 8.08 7.88 18.92
CA GLY A 1024 7.63 6.96 17.87
C GLY A 1024 7.40 7.62 16.51
N VAL A 1025 7.10 6.81 15.51
CA VAL A 1025 6.81 7.27 14.15
C VAL A 1025 5.32 7.59 13.92
N GLY A 1026 4.41 7.06 14.75
CA GLY A 1026 2.97 7.25 14.56
C GLY A 1026 2.48 6.67 13.24
N GLY A 1027 1.39 7.21 12.70
CA GLY A 1027 0.84 6.78 11.41
C GLY A 1027 -0.62 6.36 11.40
N ASP A 1028 -1.43 6.74 12.39
CA ASP A 1028 -2.88 6.55 12.29
C ASP A 1028 -3.43 7.34 11.08
N ASN A 1029 -2.89 8.55 10.86
CA ASN A 1029 -2.96 9.29 9.59
C ASN A 1029 -1.69 10.14 9.39
N SER A 1030 -1.65 11.00 8.36
CA SER A 1030 -0.51 11.89 8.08
C SER A 1030 -0.91 13.34 7.78
N TRP A 1031 -2.01 13.83 8.37
CA TRP A 1031 -2.54 15.19 8.11
C TRP A 1031 -3.19 15.86 9.34
N SER A 1032 -3.11 15.22 10.51
CA SER A 1032 -3.66 15.73 11.76
C SER A 1032 -2.77 15.38 12.94
N MET A 1033 -3.08 15.93 14.12
CA MET A 1033 -2.37 15.58 15.36
C MET A 1033 -2.39 14.08 15.69
N ASP A 1034 -3.36 13.32 15.19
CA ASP A 1034 -3.47 11.87 15.39
C ASP A 1034 -2.41 11.10 14.57
N GLY A 1035 -1.74 11.77 13.62
CA GLY A 1035 -0.60 11.18 12.89
C GLY A 1035 0.65 11.01 13.75
N LEU A 1036 0.75 11.70 14.89
CA LEU A 1036 1.86 11.52 15.83
C LEU A 1036 1.74 10.19 16.58
N ALA A 1037 2.86 9.71 17.11
CA ALA A 1037 2.85 8.56 18.01
C ALA A 1037 1.97 8.82 19.25
N ASN A 1038 1.27 7.77 19.70
CA ASN A 1038 0.44 7.81 20.91
C ASN A 1038 1.25 8.23 22.14
N ASP A 1039 0.59 8.73 23.19
CA ASP A 1039 1.25 9.34 24.35
C ASP A 1039 2.27 8.39 25.03
N GLU A 1040 2.00 7.09 25.09
CA GLU A 1040 2.89 6.06 25.63
C GLU A 1040 4.17 5.83 24.80
N TYR A 1041 4.18 6.30 23.55
CA TYR A 1041 5.29 6.23 22.62
C TYR A 1041 5.93 7.60 22.38
N LYS A 1042 5.68 8.57 23.26
CA LYS A 1042 6.44 9.83 23.30
C LYS A 1042 7.67 9.67 24.18
N LEU A 1043 8.68 10.49 23.90
CA LEU A 1043 9.91 10.50 24.68
C LEU A 1043 9.62 10.94 26.13
N ASP A 1044 9.94 10.11 27.13
CA ASP A 1044 9.79 10.49 28.54
C ASP A 1044 10.88 11.48 28.97
N VAL A 1045 10.59 12.77 28.80
CA VAL A 1045 11.48 13.87 29.20
C VAL A 1045 11.55 14.06 30.72
N SER A 1046 10.62 13.49 31.50
CA SER A 1046 10.62 13.62 32.97
C SER A 1046 11.76 12.82 33.63
N ASN A 1047 12.16 11.72 32.99
CA ASN A 1047 13.22 10.81 33.45
C ASN A 1047 14.40 10.73 32.46
N ALA A 1048 14.54 11.68 31.55
CA ALA A 1048 15.55 11.69 30.48
C ALA A 1048 16.99 11.72 31.03
N SER A 1049 17.52 10.54 31.31
CA SER A 1049 18.86 10.31 31.84
C SER A 1049 19.42 9.00 31.29
N PHE A 1050 20.61 9.05 30.69
CA PHE A 1050 21.28 7.87 30.15
C PHE A 1050 22.79 7.97 30.36
N THR A 1051 23.43 6.81 30.52
CA THR A 1051 24.88 6.71 30.70
C THR A 1051 25.44 5.64 29.78
N PHE A 1052 26.49 5.98 29.07
CA PHE A 1052 27.23 5.06 28.22
C PHE A 1052 28.73 5.33 28.30
N GLY A 1053 29.53 4.31 28.03
CA GLY A 1053 30.98 4.41 27.90
C GLY A 1053 31.42 4.36 26.45
N ILE A 1054 32.51 5.06 26.15
CA ILE A 1054 33.26 4.97 24.89
C ILE A 1054 34.58 4.30 25.19
N TYR A 1055 34.81 3.18 24.51
CA TYR A 1055 35.98 2.36 24.69
C TYR A 1055 36.60 2.00 23.34
N PRO A 1056 37.91 2.16 23.19
CA PRO A 1056 38.61 1.64 22.02
C PRO A 1056 38.38 0.13 21.81
N SER A 1057 38.32 -0.30 20.55
CA SER A 1057 37.97 -1.68 20.21
C SER A 1057 38.96 -2.73 20.71
N ASP A 1058 40.21 -2.35 20.96
CA ASP A 1058 41.29 -3.20 21.45
C ASP A 1058 41.25 -3.42 22.98
N ILE A 1059 40.41 -2.69 23.71
CA ILE A 1059 40.44 -2.67 25.17
C ILE A 1059 39.26 -3.40 25.83
N ILE A 1060 38.31 -3.91 25.05
CA ILE A 1060 37.17 -4.68 25.54
C ILE A 1060 36.95 -5.94 24.69
N ASN A 1061 36.81 -7.09 25.32
CA ASN A 1061 36.26 -8.29 24.69
C ASN A 1061 34.82 -8.52 25.15
N LEU A 1062 33.84 -8.27 24.27
CA LEU A 1062 32.42 -8.55 24.52
C LEU A 1062 32.02 -9.98 24.12
N ASN A 1063 32.87 -10.69 23.37
CA ASN A 1063 32.60 -12.00 22.78
C ASN A 1063 33.27 -13.14 23.57
N GLN A 1064 33.24 -13.12 24.90
CA GLN A 1064 33.49 -14.34 25.66
C GLN A 1064 32.26 -15.25 25.56
N THR A 1065 32.17 -15.99 24.46
CA THR A 1065 31.73 -17.38 24.58
C THR A 1065 33.01 -18.17 24.84
N ASN A 1066 33.08 -18.93 25.94
CA ASN A 1066 34.14 -19.92 26.12
C ASN A 1066 33.96 -20.99 25.04
N ARG A 1067 34.50 -20.77 23.85
CA ARG A 1067 34.64 -21.79 22.81
C ARG A 1067 36.13 -22.17 22.74
N ASP A 1068 36.47 -23.20 23.52
CA ASP A 1068 37.51 -24.16 23.13
C ASP A 1068 36.96 -25.05 22.01
#